data_AF-A0A816U9F6-F1
#
_entry.id   AF-A0A816U9F6-F1
#
_cell.length_a   1.000
_cell.length_b   1.000
_cell.length_c   1.000
_cell.angle_alpha   90.00
_cell.angle_beta   90.00
_cell.angle_gamma   90.00
#
_symmetry.space_group_name_H-M   'P 1'
#
loop_
_entity.id
_entity.type
_entity.pdbx_description
1 polymer ?
#
loop_
_entity_poly.entity_id
_entity_poly.type
_entity_poly.pdbx_seq_one_letter_code
_entity_poly.pdbx_strand_id
1 'polypeptide(L)'
;MTINNVNAVTKRRAINSNGVIGTFYDIYRDCVLKRSHPIERPSLTQIFDKITCESIDGKKEKSQNIFQWINIDDDLRLSILLNAVPRTGVVELAEYYYPMGEYVRLLHFLCPNREYQLPHNYESKNEGFKSIVREVDATHIITSISLGIDVVVVLQLPVKDKIIQNIDVALRKVGTRLKDSRNDSFFAQEDEDALKSITEIKVYSNIPELVTMTSFLEVCQYIDKCKHKHDQFQPTEYTLQPIEQFTGNADESHGLYTPFSNFDSGKLEKYLVEMLNYYNKMKYLFECCKNKGLPNNHQQSLVEFETEWRSLQQFYQNRMEELRKLIVSIRLGHNNASEIDQALQHKDQTMLKQKRQEFSKKIKVLYDEMQLIHGTQQGQDAHAALFDTPEKQDDQELKSKLQFDGNQSQLIIEQNNKSNEPVLSSHSKTHASDSFPASTTTEFINILLLGESGVGKSTFINAFVNYLTFGTVENSKRGKPVVLIPVSFLLITGDNFEERTVTFGDIDSLNNENFDHPGQSVTHHCKSYVFQLDNISQKKICIIDTPGFGDTRGLDQDDVNMQHTLEYINDLTHINAVCFLLKSNASRVHNFFKTCLAQLLNSLRSTSRQNIIFCFTNARSTFYSPGDTAPLLKSVLKGTGFDGIPFK
;
A
#
# COMPACT_ATOMS: atom_id res chain seq x y z
N MET A 1 17.43 -41.48 -7.41
CA MET A 1 16.94 -40.40 -6.52
C MET A 1 15.46 -40.66 -6.29
N THR A 2 15.10 -40.94 -5.04
CA THR A 2 13.75 -41.32 -4.64
C THR A 2 12.79 -40.14 -4.88
N ILE A 3 11.77 -40.37 -5.71
CA ILE A 3 10.69 -39.43 -6.01
C ILE A 3 9.86 -39.30 -4.73
N ASN A 4 10.12 -38.26 -3.93
CA ASN A 4 9.36 -37.99 -2.71
C ASN A 4 8.51 -36.72 -2.91
N ASN A 5 7.20 -36.91 -2.73
CA ASN A 5 6.19 -35.91 -2.36
C ASN A 5 5.54 -35.02 -3.44
N VAL A 6 5.08 -35.61 -4.55
CA VAL A 6 3.98 -35.00 -5.36
C VAL A 6 2.63 -35.05 -4.61
N ASN A 7 2.50 -35.89 -3.59
CA ASN A 7 1.23 -36.20 -2.92
C ASN A 7 1.14 -35.72 -1.46
N ALA A 8 2.06 -34.88 -1.00
CA ALA A 8 2.06 -34.46 0.41
C ALA A 8 1.10 -33.30 0.64
N VAL A 9 0.15 -33.51 1.54
CA VAL A 9 -0.64 -32.44 2.15
C VAL A 9 0.31 -31.41 2.75
N THR A 10 0.18 -30.14 2.32
CA THR A 10 1.10 -29.07 2.69
C THR A 10 0.40 -28.06 3.60
N LYS A 11 1.03 -27.72 4.73
CA LYS A 11 0.56 -26.63 5.59
C LYS A 11 1.17 -25.32 5.13
N ARG A 12 0.35 -24.27 5.06
CA ARG A 12 0.76 -22.94 4.62
C ARG A 12 0.15 -21.88 5.52
N ARG A 13 0.94 -20.93 6.02
CA ARG A 13 0.37 -19.84 6.84
C ARG A 13 -0.64 -19.05 6.02
N ALA A 14 -1.78 -18.73 6.63
CA ALA A 14 -2.86 -18.02 5.95
C ALA A 14 -2.58 -16.51 5.92
N ILE A 15 -1.87 -16.06 4.89
CA ILE A 15 -1.49 -14.65 4.73
C ILE A 15 -2.59 -13.76 4.12
N ASN A 16 -3.54 -14.38 3.41
CA ASN A 16 -4.71 -13.74 2.83
C ASN A 16 -5.95 -14.34 3.47
N SER A 17 -6.75 -13.56 4.20
CA SER A 17 -7.93 -14.04 4.94
C SER A 17 -9.12 -14.44 4.06
N ASN A 18 -9.07 -14.18 2.74
CA ASN A 18 -10.14 -14.54 1.80
C ASN A 18 -10.15 -16.03 1.43
N GLY A 19 -9.11 -16.78 1.79
CA GLY A 19 -9.09 -18.23 1.60
C GLY A 19 -10.17 -18.90 2.44
N VAL A 20 -11.05 -19.65 1.77
CA VAL A 20 -12.06 -20.49 2.42
C VAL A 20 -11.85 -21.93 2.01
N ILE A 21 -12.43 -22.86 2.78
CA ILE A 21 -12.38 -24.27 2.44
C ILE A 21 -12.95 -24.48 1.04
N GLY A 22 -12.22 -25.30 0.28
CA GLY A 22 -12.29 -25.62 -1.14
C GLY A 22 -12.08 -24.48 -2.11
N THR A 23 -11.41 -23.40 -1.69
CA THR A 23 -10.80 -22.47 -2.64
C THR A 23 -9.56 -23.11 -3.29
N PHE A 24 -9.38 -22.87 -4.58
CA PHE A 24 -8.19 -23.27 -5.32
C PHE A 24 -6.98 -22.42 -4.91
N TYR A 25 -5.79 -23.00 -4.98
CA TYR A 25 -4.53 -22.37 -4.60
C TYR A 25 -3.45 -22.69 -5.62
N ASP A 26 -2.66 -21.70 -6.02
CA ASP A 26 -1.43 -21.90 -6.78
C ASP A 26 -0.23 -21.78 -5.84
N ILE A 27 0.37 -22.93 -5.51
CA ILE A 27 1.54 -23.01 -4.63
C ILE A 27 2.83 -22.48 -5.27
N TYR A 28 2.91 -22.38 -6.60
CA TYR A 28 4.09 -21.84 -7.25
C TYR A 28 4.21 -20.33 -7.02
N ARG A 29 3.06 -19.65 -7.00
CA ARG A 29 2.94 -18.20 -6.82
C ARG A 29 2.47 -17.78 -5.42
N ASP A 30 2.09 -18.74 -4.58
CA ASP A 30 1.47 -18.52 -3.26
C ASP A 30 0.22 -17.63 -3.33
N CYS A 31 -0.71 -17.96 -4.24
CA CYS A 31 -1.94 -17.19 -4.41
C CYS A 31 -3.22 -18.02 -4.23
N VAL A 32 -4.18 -17.41 -3.54
CA VAL A 32 -5.56 -17.90 -3.41
C VAL A 32 -6.32 -17.54 -4.69
N LEU A 33 -6.95 -18.53 -5.32
CA LEU A 33 -7.65 -18.38 -6.60
C LEU A 33 -9.17 -18.36 -6.38
N LYS A 34 -9.94 -18.79 -7.38
CA LYS A 34 -11.40 -18.89 -7.31
C LYS A 34 -11.85 -20.03 -6.41
N ARG A 35 -13.03 -19.88 -5.81
CA ARG A 35 -13.67 -20.96 -5.04
C ARG A 35 -14.11 -22.08 -5.97
N SER A 36 -13.93 -23.34 -5.56
CA SER A 36 -14.62 -24.46 -6.21
C SER A 36 -16.13 -24.42 -5.94
N HIS A 37 -16.88 -25.28 -6.64
CA HIS A 37 -18.33 -25.49 -6.49
C HIS A 37 -18.78 -25.56 -5.01
N PRO A 38 -20.08 -25.37 -4.70
CA PRO A 38 -20.58 -25.50 -3.34
C PRO A 38 -20.13 -26.81 -2.69
N ILE A 39 -19.47 -26.66 -1.55
CA ILE A 39 -18.85 -27.74 -0.80
C ILE A 39 -19.80 -28.13 0.33
N GLU A 40 -19.82 -29.40 0.69
CA GLU A 40 -20.43 -29.87 1.92
C GLU A 40 -19.95 -29.05 3.14
N ARG A 41 -20.80 -28.98 4.17
CA ARG A 41 -20.50 -28.18 5.37
C ARG A 41 -19.23 -28.73 6.03
N PRO A 42 -18.18 -27.91 6.21
CA PRO A 42 -16.97 -28.36 6.87
C PRO A 42 -17.25 -28.73 8.32
N SER A 43 -16.56 -29.74 8.83
CA SER A 43 -16.67 -30.19 10.21
C SER A 43 -15.55 -29.64 11.06
N LEU A 44 -15.85 -29.22 12.29
CA LEU A 44 -14.84 -28.91 13.30
C LEU A 44 -14.08 -30.20 13.63
N THR A 45 -12.78 -30.22 13.39
CA THR A 45 -11.93 -31.40 13.60
C THR A 45 -11.04 -31.30 14.82
N GLN A 46 -10.51 -30.11 15.11
CA GLN A 46 -9.58 -29.92 16.22
C GLN A 46 -9.77 -28.57 16.91
N ILE A 47 -9.56 -28.57 18.24
CA ILE A 47 -9.35 -27.34 19.02
C ILE A 47 -7.86 -27.33 19.41
N PHE A 48 -7.19 -26.20 19.14
CA PHE A 48 -5.79 -26.00 19.45
C PHE A 48 -5.64 -25.21 20.76
N ASP A 49 -4.72 -25.65 21.60
CA ASP A 49 -4.29 -24.94 22.83
C ASP A 49 -2.86 -24.37 22.72
N LYS A 50 -2.26 -24.41 21.51
CA LYS A 50 -0.87 -23.96 21.31
C LYS A 50 -0.81 -22.46 21.06
N ILE A 51 -0.79 -21.68 22.14
CA ILE A 51 -0.60 -20.23 22.09
C ILE A 51 0.89 -19.90 22.14
N THR A 52 1.38 -19.11 21.19
CA THR A 52 2.73 -18.53 21.22
C THR A 52 2.65 -17.03 21.41
N CYS A 53 3.55 -16.51 22.23
CA CYS A 53 3.75 -15.08 22.44
C CYS A 53 5.24 -14.86 22.67
N GLU A 54 5.89 -14.15 21.77
CA GLU A 54 7.32 -13.89 21.82
C GLU A 54 7.58 -12.41 21.64
N SER A 55 8.59 -11.90 22.32
CA SER A 55 9.04 -10.53 22.15
C SER A 55 10.52 -10.50 21.82
N ILE A 56 10.92 -9.62 20.90
CA ILE A 56 12.31 -9.47 20.50
C ILE A 56 12.75 -8.01 20.49
N ASP A 57 14.03 -7.81 20.80
CA ASP A 57 14.72 -6.53 20.69
C ASP A 57 15.08 -6.26 19.23
N GLY A 58 14.75 -5.07 18.74
CA GLY A 58 15.04 -4.62 17.38
C GLY A 58 16.52 -4.67 17.02
N LYS A 59 17.45 -4.63 17.98
CA LYS A 59 18.90 -4.79 17.75
C LYS A 59 19.35 -6.23 17.47
N LYS A 60 18.57 -7.24 17.84
CA LYS A 60 19.02 -8.64 17.75
C LYS A 60 19.07 -9.10 16.30
N GLU A 61 20.05 -9.91 15.92
CA GLU A 61 20.17 -10.44 14.55
C GLU A 61 18.89 -11.13 14.04
N LYS A 62 18.18 -11.84 14.93
CA LYS A 62 16.88 -12.46 14.64
C LYS A 62 15.79 -11.46 14.18
N SER A 63 15.91 -10.16 14.49
CA SER A 63 15.00 -9.12 13.98
C SER A 63 15.28 -8.75 12.53
N GLN A 64 16.43 -9.11 11.97
CA GLN A 64 16.78 -8.79 10.58
C GLN A 64 15.92 -9.57 9.59
N ASN A 65 15.45 -10.75 9.97
CA ASN A 65 14.52 -11.57 9.20
C ASN A 65 13.25 -11.84 10.00
N ILE A 66 12.40 -10.83 10.06
CA ILE A 66 11.21 -10.84 10.93
C ILE A 66 10.25 -11.98 10.55
N PHE A 67 10.16 -12.32 9.26
CA PHE A 67 9.32 -13.41 8.77
C PHE A 67 9.81 -14.79 9.23
N GLN A 68 11.13 -14.98 9.31
CA GLN A 68 11.69 -16.18 9.92
C GLN A 68 11.42 -16.23 11.42
N TRP A 69 11.54 -15.09 12.13
CA TRP A 69 11.27 -15.01 13.57
C TRP A 69 9.81 -15.36 13.91
N ILE A 70 8.83 -14.86 13.15
CA ILE A 70 7.43 -15.22 13.37
C ILE A 70 7.08 -16.63 12.88
N ASN A 71 8.06 -17.43 12.43
CA ASN A 71 7.91 -18.82 11.98
C ASN A 71 7.05 -18.95 10.70
N ILE A 72 7.28 -18.08 9.72
CA ILE A 72 6.86 -18.33 8.33
C ILE A 72 7.86 -19.28 7.67
N ASP A 73 7.34 -20.32 7.01
CA ASP A 73 8.16 -21.30 6.31
C ASP A 73 8.95 -20.70 5.14
N ASP A 74 10.01 -21.39 4.72
CA ASP A 74 10.99 -20.86 3.78
C ASP A 74 10.39 -20.50 2.41
N ASP A 75 9.47 -21.33 1.89
CA ASP A 75 8.83 -21.11 0.60
C ASP A 75 7.95 -19.86 0.61
N LEU A 76 7.09 -19.74 1.62
CA LEU A 76 6.20 -18.59 1.76
C LEU A 76 7.00 -17.32 2.06
N ARG A 77 8.08 -17.43 2.84
CA ARG A 77 8.97 -16.32 3.15
C ARG A 77 9.64 -15.74 1.90
N LEU A 78 10.06 -16.59 0.97
CA LEU A 78 10.56 -16.13 -0.33
C LEU A 78 9.46 -15.45 -1.15
N SER A 79 8.27 -16.03 -1.21
CA SER A 79 7.13 -15.42 -1.90
C SER A 79 6.78 -14.03 -1.31
N ILE A 80 6.87 -13.87 0.01
CA ILE A 80 6.73 -12.59 0.71
C ILE A 80 7.83 -11.61 0.33
N LEU A 81 9.10 -12.03 0.35
CA LEU A 81 10.23 -11.16 0.05
C LEU A 81 10.28 -10.72 -1.42
N LEU A 82 9.73 -11.53 -2.33
CA LEU A 82 9.67 -11.30 -3.77
C LEU A 82 8.44 -10.49 -4.24
N ASN A 83 7.64 -9.93 -3.32
CA ASN A 83 6.37 -9.28 -3.64
C ASN A 83 5.41 -10.19 -4.46
N ALA A 84 5.46 -11.51 -4.24
CA ALA A 84 4.59 -12.46 -4.95
C ALA A 84 3.20 -12.57 -4.32
N VAL A 85 3.04 -12.09 -3.09
CA VAL A 85 1.80 -12.20 -2.32
C VAL A 85 1.30 -10.81 -1.89
N PRO A 86 -0.02 -10.63 -1.71
CA PRO A 86 -0.57 -9.39 -1.18
C PRO A 86 0.00 -9.02 0.19
N ARG A 87 0.25 -7.72 0.41
CA ARG A 87 0.74 -7.17 1.68
C ARG A 87 -0.41 -7.00 2.68
N THR A 88 -0.98 -8.10 3.13
CA THR A 88 -2.11 -8.10 4.09
C THR A 88 -1.76 -8.83 5.38
N GLY A 89 -2.47 -8.52 6.45
CA GLY A 89 -2.32 -9.19 7.74
C GLY A 89 -0.92 -9.00 8.34
N VAL A 90 -0.32 -10.06 8.88
CA VAL A 90 1.04 -10.00 9.42
C VAL A 90 2.13 -9.79 8.36
N VAL A 91 1.81 -10.00 7.07
CA VAL A 91 2.76 -9.84 5.95
C VAL A 91 2.96 -8.38 5.56
N GLU A 92 2.00 -7.51 5.87
CA GLU A 92 2.10 -6.06 5.71
C GLU A 92 3.29 -5.48 6.50
N LEU A 93 3.82 -6.21 7.48
CA LEU A 93 5.08 -5.91 8.17
C LEU A 93 6.28 -5.67 7.22
N ALA A 94 6.25 -6.18 5.99
CA ALA A 94 7.27 -5.84 4.98
C ALA A 94 7.33 -4.34 4.65
N GLU A 95 6.20 -3.63 4.79
CA GLU A 95 6.08 -2.19 4.59
C GLU A 95 6.58 -1.38 5.78
N TYR A 96 6.93 -2.02 6.91
CA TYR A 96 7.52 -1.33 8.04
C TYR A 96 8.92 -0.82 7.68
N TYR A 97 9.03 0.48 7.45
CA TYR A 97 10.26 1.09 6.97
C TYR A 97 11.07 1.84 8.04
N TYR A 98 10.58 1.95 9.27
CA TYR A 98 11.29 2.67 10.33
C TYR A 98 12.51 1.87 10.78
N PRO A 99 13.62 2.52 11.16
CA PRO A 99 14.84 1.84 11.54
C PRO A 99 14.62 0.87 12.72
N MET A 100 15.05 -0.38 12.55
CA MET A 100 15.16 -1.32 13.66
C MET A 100 16.39 -0.95 14.51
N GLY A 101 16.24 -0.90 15.83
CA GLY A 101 17.32 -0.44 16.71
C GLY A 101 17.03 -0.60 18.19
N GLU A 102 17.80 0.12 19.02
CA GLU A 102 17.75 0.05 20.50
C GLU A 102 16.36 0.25 21.07
N TYR A 103 15.63 1.18 20.45
CA TYR A 103 14.36 1.69 20.92
C TYR A 103 13.18 1.03 20.23
N VAL A 104 13.40 -0.13 19.59
CA VAL A 104 12.32 -0.89 18.96
C VAL A 104 12.17 -2.24 19.66
N ARG A 105 10.92 -2.60 19.95
CA ARG A 105 10.54 -3.95 20.38
C ARG A 105 9.48 -4.49 19.45
N LEU A 106 9.55 -5.77 19.16
CA LEU A 106 8.51 -6.47 18.44
C LEU A 106 7.88 -7.50 19.38
N LEU A 107 6.56 -7.65 19.31
CA LEU A 107 5.83 -8.71 19.97
C LEU A 107 5.00 -9.47 18.94
N HIS A 108 5.18 -10.79 18.87
CA HIS A 108 4.37 -11.67 18.03
C HIS A 108 3.50 -12.54 18.92
N PHE A 109 2.19 -12.48 18.70
CA PHE A 109 1.19 -13.32 19.34
C PHE A 109 0.46 -14.14 18.29
N LEU A 110 0.50 -15.47 18.44
CA LEU A 110 -0.19 -16.41 17.55
C LEU A 110 -0.97 -17.40 18.40
N CYS A 111 -2.28 -17.45 18.19
CA CYS A 111 -3.23 -18.30 18.89
C CYS A 111 -4.16 -18.97 17.86
N PRO A 112 -3.73 -20.07 17.23
CA PRO A 112 -4.63 -20.95 16.50
C PRO A 112 -5.60 -21.56 17.51
N ASN A 113 -6.89 -21.64 17.19
CA ASN A 113 -7.89 -22.14 18.14
C ASN A 113 -8.75 -23.27 17.59
N ARG A 114 -9.25 -23.17 16.35
CA ARG A 114 -10.17 -24.19 15.79
C ARG A 114 -9.79 -24.53 14.37
N GLU A 115 -9.80 -25.81 14.06
CA GLU A 115 -9.61 -26.31 12.70
C GLU A 115 -10.92 -26.82 12.12
N TYR A 116 -11.24 -26.35 10.92
CA TYR A 116 -12.34 -26.86 10.11
C TYR A 116 -11.77 -27.56 8.90
N GLN A 117 -12.23 -28.79 8.65
CA GLN A 117 -11.76 -29.61 7.54
C GLN A 117 -12.93 -30.09 6.67
N LEU A 118 -12.64 -30.33 5.39
CA LEU A 118 -13.49 -31.12 4.51
C LEU A 118 -13.69 -32.54 5.06
N PRO A 119 -14.89 -33.13 4.89
CA PRO A 119 -15.11 -34.54 5.19
C PRO A 119 -14.15 -35.46 4.42
N HIS A 120 -13.61 -36.49 5.08
CA HIS A 120 -12.65 -37.44 4.49
C HIS A 120 -13.17 -38.21 3.26
N ASN A 121 -14.48 -38.25 3.07
CA ASN A 121 -15.18 -38.90 1.97
C ASN A 121 -15.61 -37.92 0.85
N TYR A 122 -15.07 -36.69 0.83
CA TYR A 122 -15.30 -35.75 -0.26
C TYR A 122 -14.65 -36.27 -1.55
N GLU A 123 -15.40 -37.06 -2.31
CA GLU A 123 -15.04 -37.48 -3.66
C GLU A 123 -15.58 -36.44 -4.65
N SER A 124 -14.70 -35.64 -5.25
CA SER A 124 -15.06 -34.74 -6.36
C SER A 124 -15.25 -35.53 -7.65
N LYS A 125 -16.19 -36.49 -7.66
CA LYS A 125 -16.59 -37.25 -8.86
C LYS A 125 -17.49 -36.44 -9.80
N ASN A 126 -17.77 -35.17 -9.50
CA ASN A 126 -18.59 -34.29 -10.34
C ASN A 126 -17.79 -33.76 -11.54
N GLU A 127 -18.31 -34.00 -12.75
CA GLU A 127 -17.80 -33.42 -14.02
C GLU A 127 -17.60 -31.90 -13.94
N GLY A 128 -18.48 -31.18 -13.23
CA GLY A 128 -18.37 -29.72 -13.04
C GLY A 128 -17.11 -29.28 -12.28
N PHE A 129 -16.58 -30.10 -11.38
CA PHE A 129 -15.33 -29.81 -10.68
C PHE A 129 -14.13 -29.98 -11.62
N LYS A 130 -14.10 -31.06 -12.43
CA LYS A 130 -13.06 -31.29 -13.44
C LYS A 130 -13.03 -30.19 -14.50
N SER A 131 -14.20 -29.68 -14.90
CA SER A 131 -14.29 -28.54 -15.83
C SER A 131 -13.65 -27.27 -15.26
N ILE A 132 -13.91 -26.92 -14.00
CA ILE A 132 -13.31 -25.72 -13.39
C ILE A 132 -11.80 -25.87 -13.22
N VAL A 133 -11.32 -27.06 -12.81
CA VAL A 133 -9.87 -27.30 -12.69
C VAL A 133 -9.16 -27.03 -14.02
N ARG A 134 -9.76 -27.39 -15.16
CA ARG A 134 -9.20 -27.11 -16.50
C ARG A 134 -9.19 -25.62 -16.88
N GLU A 135 -10.01 -24.80 -16.23
CA GLU A 135 -10.12 -23.36 -16.49
C GLU A 135 -9.25 -22.51 -15.53
N VAL A 136 -8.63 -23.14 -14.53
CA VAL A 136 -7.91 -22.45 -13.46
C VAL A 136 -6.51 -23.03 -13.33
N ASP A 137 -5.49 -22.17 -13.36
CA ASP A 137 -4.07 -22.54 -13.13
C ASP A 137 -3.80 -22.87 -11.64
N ALA A 138 -4.60 -23.75 -11.05
CA ALA A 138 -4.49 -24.17 -9.67
C ALA A 138 -3.63 -25.42 -9.54
N THR A 139 -2.96 -25.58 -8.39
CA THR A 139 -2.20 -26.79 -8.04
C THR A 139 -2.80 -27.52 -6.85
N HIS A 140 -3.39 -26.76 -5.93
CA HIS A 140 -3.91 -27.28 -4.66
C HIS A 140 -5.32 -26.76 -4.39
N ILE A 141 -5.95 -27.37 -3.40
CA ILE A 141 -7.21 -26.94 -2.82
C ILE A 141 -7.01 -26.79 -1.33
N ILE A 142 -7.59 -25.73 -0.75
CA ILE A 142 -7.65 -25.55 0.70
C ILE A 142 -8.66 -26.56 1.26
N THR A 143 -8.20 -27.60 1.94
CA THR A 143 -9.09 -28.64 2.50
C THR A 143 -9.30 -28.51 3.99
N SER A 144 -8.42 -27.77 4.66
CA SER A 144 -8.58 -27.40 6.06
C SER A 144 -8.17 -25.95 6.29
N ILE A 145 -8.82 -25.29 7.25
CA ILE A 145 -8.45 -23.96 7.73
C ILE A 145 -8.39 -23.99 9.25
N SER A 146 -7.24 -23.56 9.78
CA SER A 146 -7.10 -23.19 11.18
C SER A 146 -7.48 -21.72 11.36
N LEU A 147 -8.44 -21.46 12.24
CA LEU A 147 -8.90 -20.13 12.62
C LEU A 147 -8.31 -19.75 13.99
N GLY A 148 -7.90 -18.49 14.10
CA GLY A 148 -7.31 -17.95 15.31
C GLY A 148 -6.93 -16.48 15.21
N ILE A 149 -6.01 -16.07 16.08
CA ILE A 149 -5.45 -14.72 16.17
C ILE A 149 -3.98 -14.78 15.76
N ASP A 150 -3.55 -13.92 14.85
CA ASP A 150 -2.15 -13.72 14.48
C ASP A 150 -1.83 -12.23 14.43
N VAL A 151 -0.93 -11.77 15.30
CA VAL A 151 -0.66 -10.35 15.54
C VAL A 151 0.83 -10.13 15.74
N VAL A 152 1.40 -9.18 14.99
CA VAL A 152 2.70 -8.60 15.27
C VAL A 152 2.51 -7.14 15.66
N VAL A 153 3.05 -6.74 16.80
CA VAL A 153 3.08 -5.36 17.25
C VAL A 153 4.52 -4.87 17.24
N VAL A 154 4.77 -3.76 16.56
CA VAL A 154 6.04 -3.04 16.60
C VAL A 154 5.88 -1.85 17.54
N LEU A 155 6.75 -1.75 18.53
CA LEU A 155 6.71 -0.78 19.63
C LEU A 155 7.92 0.15 19.53
N GLN A 156 7.67 1.45 19.40
CA GLN A 156 8.68 2.49 19.54
C GLN A 156 8.78 2.88 21.02
N LEU A 157 10.00 2.87 21.55
CA LEU A 157 10.28 3.12 22.96
C LEU A 157 10.87 4.53 23.17
N PRO A 158 10.69 5.12 24.37
CA PRO A 158 11.35 6.38 24.71
C PRO A 158 12.86 6.19 24.87
N VAL A 159 13.63 7.22 24.53
CA VAL A 159 15.10 7.27 24.62
C VAL A 159 15.56 7.45 26.08
N LYS A 160 15.27 6.45 26.92
CA LYS A 160 15.57 6.43 28.36
C LYS A 160 15.77 4.99 28.87
N ASP A 161 17.02 4.56 29.05
CA ASP A 161 17.39 3.16 29.39
C ASP A 161 16.62 2.55 30.56
N LYS A 162 16.43 3.32 31.64
CA LYS A 162 15.70 2.83 32.81
C LYS A 162 14.23 2.51 32.50
N ILE A 163 13.60 3.27 31.61
CA ILE A 163 12.22 3.03 31.18
C ILE A 163 12.17 1.82 30.25
N ILE A 164 13.15 1.67 29.34
CA ILE A 164 13.25 0.51 28.45
C ILE A 164 13.33 -0.80 29.25
N GLN A 165 14.15 -0.84 30.30
CA GLN A 165 14.24 -2.03 31.16
C GLN A 165 12.90 -2.38 31.83
N ASN A 166 12.16 -1.37 32.29
CA ASN A 166 10.83 -1.57 32.87
C ASN A 166 9.82 -2.09 31.82
N ILE A 167 9.86 -1.54 30.60
CA ILE A 167 9.05 -2.02 29.48
C ILE A 167 9.40 -3.47 29.14
N ASP A 168 10.69 -3.83 29.08
CA ASP A 168 11.13 -5.21 28.79
C ASP A 168 10.71 -6.22 29.86
N VAL A 169 10.60 -5.79 31.13
CA VAL A 169 10.01 -6.60 32.20
C VAL A 169 8.49 -6.74 31.98
N ALA A 170 7.80 -5.63 31.71
CA ALA A 170 6.36 -5.63 31.49
C ALA A 170 5.96 -6.48 30.27
N LEU A 171 6.68 -6.38 29.15
CA LEU A 171 6.45 -7.18 27.93
C LEU A 171 6.58 -8.68 28.18
N ARG A 172 7.54 -9.11 29.00
CA ARG A 172 7.66 -10.52 29.39
C ARG A 172 6.46 -10.99 30.19
N LYS A 173 5.96 -10.17 31.12
CA LYS A 173 4.74 -10.46 31.90
C LYS A 173 3.50 -10.50 31.01
N VAL A 174 3.37 -9.57 30.06
CA VAL A 174 2.33 -9.57 29.02
C VAL A 174 2.38 -10.89 28.25
N GLY A 175 3.55 -11.29 27.77
CA GLY A 175 3.71 -12.53 27.01
C GLY A 175 3.34 -13.79 27.81
N THR A 176 3.68 -13.85 29.10
CA THR A 176 3.24 -14.97 29.97
C THR A 176 1.73 -14.97 30.18
N ARG A 177 1.12 -13.79 30.36
CA ARG A 177 -0.31 -13.65 30.60
C ARG A 177 -1.12 -13.96 29.34
N LEU A 178 -0.71 -13.46 28.19
CA LEU A 178 -1.38 -13.72 26.92
C LEU A 178 -1.37 -15.21 26.55
N LYS A 179 -0.37 -15.98 27.02
CA LYS A 179 -0.35 -17.45 26.86
C LYS A 179 -1.29 -18.19 27.82
N ASP A 180 -1.67 -17.58 28.94
CA ASP A 180 -2.53 -18.20 29.94
C ASP A 180 -4.00 -17.90 29.65
N SER A 181 -4.72 -18.89 29.10
CA SER A 181 -6.13 -18.77 28.74
C SER A 181 -7.09 -18.61 29.93
N ARG A 182 -6.59 -18.65 31.18
CA ARG A 182 -7.41 -18.62 32.41
C ARG A 182 -7.21 -17.37 33.27
N ASN A 183 -6.29 -16.48 32.89
CA ASN A 183 -5.80 -15.44 33.79
C ASN A 183 -6.16 -14.01 33.33
N ASP A 184 -7.31 -13.55 33.80
CA ASP A 184 -7.82 -12.18 33.57
C ASP A 184 -7.18 -11.13 34.51
N SER A 185 -6.13 -11.47 35.27
CA SER A 185 -5.58 -10.60 36.31
C SER A 185 -5.03 -9.27 35.76
N PHE A 186 -5.56 -8.13 36.22
CA PHE A 186 -5.08 -6.79 35.85
C PHE A 186 -3.55 -6.65 35.93
N PHE A 187 -2.97 -5.85 35.03
CA PHE A 187 -1.56 -5.50 35.12
C PHE A 187 -1.31 -4.82 36.47
N ALA A 188 -0.17 -5.13 37.10
CA ALA A 188 0.26 -4.32 38.24
C ALA A 188 0.42 -2.87 37.76
N GLN A 189 0.07 -1.89 38.60
CA GLN A 189 0.09 -0.48 38.24
C GLN A 189 1.44 -0.07 37.62
N GLU A 190 2.54 -0.57 38.17
CA GLU A 190 3.90 -0.32 37.67
C GLU A 190 4.14 -0.82 36.23
N ASP A 191 3.57 -1.99 35.87
CA ASP A 191 3.68 -2.55 34.52
C ASP A 191 2.82 -1.76 33.54
N GLU A 192 1.62 -1.36 33.96
CA GLU A 192 0.74 -0.53 33.15
C GLU A 192 1.35 0.85 32.87
N ASP A 193 1.93 1.47 33.89
CA ASP A 193 2.62 2.76 33.76
C ASP A 193 3.85 2.65 32.85
N ALA A 194 4.59 1.54 32.90
CA ALA A 194 5.69 1.28 31.98
C ALA A 194 5.18 1.13 30.53
N LEU A 195 4.11 0.36 30.29
CA LEU A 195 3.55 0.16 28.95
C LEU A 195 2.91 1.45 28.38
N LYS A 196 2.35 2.32 29.22
CA LYS A 196 1.87 3.66 28.80
C LYS A 196 2.98 4.59 28.32
N SER A 197 4.24 4.31 28.66
CA SER A 197 5.37 5.14 28.23
C SER A 197 5.88 4.83 26.81
N ILE A 198 5.33 3.79 26.15
CA ILE A 198 5.58 3.47 24.74
C ILE A 198 5.13 4.66 23.88
N THR A 199 5.98 5.10 22.96
CA THR A 199 5.78 6.36 22.22
C THR A 199 4.87 6.20 21.02
N GLU A 200 5.00 5.08 20.30
CA GLU A 200 4.22 4.76 19.10
C GLU A 200 4.12 3.25 18.95
N ILE A 201 3.01 2.77 18.38
CA ILE A 201 2.86 1.37 17.99
C ILE A 201 2.41 1.25 16.54
N LYS A 202 2.77 0.13 15.91
CA LYS A 202 2.19 -0.33 14.66
C LYS A 202 1.74 -1.78 14.80
N VAL A 203 0.50 -2.06 14.41
CA VAL A 203 -0.13 -3.37 14.60
C VAL A 203 -0.39 -3.99 13.24
N TYR A 204 0.09 -5.22 13.06
CA TYR A 204 -0.11 -6.02 11.87
C TYR A 204 -0.84 -7.30 12.27
N SER A 205 -2.03 -7.55 11.74
CA SER A 205 -2.84 -8.69 12.17
C SER A 205 -3.78 -9.20 11.10
N ASN A 206 -4.07 -10.50 11.15
CA ASN A 206 -5.17 -11.08 10.37
C ASN A 206 -6.56 -10.56 10.81
N ILE A 207 -6.67 -9.88 11.95
CA ILE A 207 -7.90 -9.27 12.46
C ILE A 207 -7.88 -7.75 12.20
N PRO A 208 -8.78 -7.22 11.34
CA PRO A 208 -8.78 -5.80 10.96
C PRO A 208 -8.93 -4.81 12.13
N GLU A 209 -9.72 -5.16 13.16
CA GLU A 209 -9.96 -4.27 14.31
C GLU A 209 -8.67 -3.98 15.09
N LEU A 210 -7.77 -4.95 15.20
CA LEU A 210 -6.49 -4.80 15.89
C LEU A 210 -5.57 -3.81 15.15
N VAL A 211 -5.62 -3.78 13.82
CA VAL A 211 -4.77 -2.91 12.98
C VAL A 211 -5.04 -1.43 13.24
N THR A 212 -6.26 -1.07 13.63
CA THR A 212 -6.66 0.33 13.87
C THR A 212 -6.25 0.86 15.25
N MET A 213 -5.72 0.01 16.13
CA MET A 213 -5.43 0.38 17.52
C MET A 213 -4.10 1.13 17.63
N THR A 214 -4.10 2.18 18.46
CA THR A 214 -2.92 3.03 18.70
C THR A 214 -2.33 2.88 20.09
N SER A 215 -2.91 2.03 20.94
CA SER A 215 -2.45 1.76 22.31
C SER A 215 -2.12 0.29 22.50
N PHE A 216 -0.93 0.01 23.04
CA PHE A 216 -0.49 -1.37 23.27
C PHE A 216 -1.36 -2.09 24.31
N LEU A 217 -1.85 -1.35 25.31
CA LEU A 217 -2.76 -1.89 26.31
C LEU A 217 -4.12 -2.24 25.70
N GLU A 218 -4.64 -1.41 24.78
CA GLU A 218 -5.88 -1.71 24.06
C GLU A 218 -5.74 -2.98 23.21
N VAL A 219 -4.60 -3.15 22.54
CA VAL A 219 -4.28 -4.37 21.79
C VAL A 219 -4.32 -5.59 22.71
N CYS A 220 -3.67 -5.53 23.87
CA CYS A 220 -3.65 -6.64 24.83
C CYS A 220 -5.07 -6.97 25.33
N GLN A 221 -5.84 -5.95 25.73
CA GLN A 221 -7.22 -6.11 26.19
C GLN A 221 -8.12 -6.69 25.11
N TYR A 222 -7.95 -6.27 23.86
CA TYR A 222 -8.71 -6.78 22.74
C TYR A 222 -8.38 -8.23 22.44
N ILE A 223 -7.09 -8.62 22.46
CA ILE A 223 -6.66 -10.01 22.31
C ILE A 223 -7.30 -10.89 23.39
N ASP A 224 -7.25 -10.46 24.66
CA ASP A 224 -7.85 -11.22 25.77
C ASP A 224 -9.37 -11.38 25.59
N LYS A 225 -10.06 -10.32 25.16
CA LYS A 225 -11.49 -10.39 24.83
C LYS A 225 -11.78 -11.32 23.65
N CYS A 226 -10.95 -11.30 22.60
CA CYS A 226 -11.12 -12.10 21.39
C CYS A 226 -10.95 -13.59 21.63
N LYS A 227 -10.07 -14.00 22.55
CA LYS A 227 -9.87 -15.42 22.90
C LYS A 227 -11.17 -16.12 23.29
N HIS A 228 -12.14 -15.38 23.85
CA HIS A 228 -13.44 -15.88 24.26
C HIS A 228 -14.54 -15.72 23.19
N LYS A 229 -14.25 -15.08 22.05
CA LYS A 229 -15.19 -14.75 20.98
C LYS A 229 -14.75 -15.34 19.64
N HIS A 230 -15.16 -16.59 19.42
CA HIS A 230 -14.71 -17.39 18.26
C HIS A 230 -15.18 -16.86 16.90
N ASP A 231 -16.21 -16.00 16.87
CA ASP A 231 -16.73 -15.36 15.66
C ASP A 231 -15.77 -14.32 15.07
N GLN A 232 -14.80 -13.85 15.86
CA GLN A 232 -13.80 -12.87 15.43
C GLN A 232 -12.51 -13.51 14.91
N PHE A 233 -12.40 -14.84 14.97
CA PHE A 233 -11.20 -15.54 14.49
C PHE A 233 -11.12 -15.53 12.97
N GLN A 234 -9.90 -15.31 12.49
CA GLN A 234 -9.57 -15.27 11.07
C GLN A 234 -8.60 -16.41 10.74
N PRO A 235 -8.46 -16.79 9.45
CA PRO A 235 -7.50 -17.81 9.06
C PRO A 235 -6.09 -17.51 9.57
N THR A 236 -5.44 -18.54 10.14
CA THR A 236 -4.03 -18.52 10.55
C THR A 236 -3.19 -19.52 9.77
N GLU A 237 -3.79 -20.64 9.34
CA GLU A 237 -3.11 -21.68 8.55
C GLU A 237 -4.09 -22.36 7.58
N TYR A 238 -3.61 -22.68 6.39
CA TYR A 238 -4.25 -23.49 5.36
C TYR A 238 -3.60 -24.86 5.29
N THR A 239 -4.43 -25.88 5.14
CA THR A 239 -3.99 -27.20 4.68
C THR A 239 -4.33 -27.32 3.21
N LEU A 240 -3.30 -27.44 2.40
CA LEU A 240 -3.34 -27.52 0.94
C LEU A 240 -3.22 -28.97 0.53
N GLN A 241 -4.19 -29.46 -0.24
CA GLN A 241 -4.16 -30.80 -0.81
C GLN A 241 -4.04 -30.72 -2.34
N PRO A 242 -3.15 -31.52 -2.97
CA PRO A 242 -2.97 -31.50 -4.42
C PRO A 242 -4.27 -31.84 -5.18
N ILE A 243 -4.52 -31.15 -6.29
CA ILE A 243 -5.75 -31.30 -7.09
C ILE A 243 -5.82 -32.68 -7.75
N GLU A 244 -4.69 -33.30 -8.06
CA GLU A 244 -4.59 -34.60 -8.72
C GLU A 244 -5.27 -35.70 -7.89
N GLN A 245 -5.27 -35.55 -6.57
CA GLN A 245 -5.96 -36.46 -5.64
C GLN A 245 -7.50 -36.40 -5.78
N PHE A 246 -8.02 -35.32 -6.36
CA PHE A 246 -9.44 -35.06 -6.55
C PHE A 246 -9.91 -35.35 -7.99
N THR A 247 -9.05 -35.17 -8.99
CA THR A 247 -9.40 -35.38 -10.41
C THR A 247 -9.21 -36.82 -10.87
N GLY A 248 -8.37 -37.60 -10.18
CA GLY A 248 -8.09 -39.01 -10.48
C GLY A 248 -7.26 -39.25 -11.74
N ASN A 249 -6.79 -38.18 -12.40
CA ASN A 249 -5.92 -38.23 -13.57
C ASN A 249 -4.49 -37.89 -13.12
N ALA A 250 -3.61 -38.90 -13.06
CA ALA A 250 -2.18 -38.71 -12.89
C ALA A 250 -1.47 -38.20 -14.17
N ASP A 251 -2.21 -38.03 -15.27
CA ASP A 251 -1.70 -37.74 -16.62
C ASP A 251 -1.81 -36.26 -17.05
N GLU A 252 -2.50 -35.39 -16.30
CA GLU A 252 -2.50 -33.95 -16.60
C GLU A 252 -1.27 -33.32 -15.92
N SER A 253 -0.36 -32.80 -16.75
CA SER A 253 1.00 -32.36 -16.45
C SER A 253 1.08 -31.11 -15.55
N HIS A 254 0.57 -31.17 -14.33
CA HIS A 254 0.98 -30.22 -13.30
C HIS A 254 2.38 -30.62 -12.83
N GLY A 255 3.37 -29.77 -13.11
CA GLY A 255 4.79 -30.05 -12.85
C GLY A 255 5.02 -30.42 -11.38
N LEU A 256 6.00 -31.28 -11.10
CA LEU A 256 6.36 -31.64 -9.72
C LEU A 256 6.64 -30.35 -8.92
N TYR A 257 5.77 -30.01 -7.96
CA TYR A 257 6.09 -28.96 -7.01
C TYR A 257 7.35 -29.38 -6.27
N THR A 258 8.41 -28.59 -6.46
CA THR A 258 9.67 -28.78 -5.76
C THR A 258 9.76 -27.71 -4.68
N PRO A 259 9.52 -28.07 -3.39
CA PRO A 259 9.69 -27.14 -2.29
C PRO A 259 11.07 -26.51 -2.34
N PHE A 260 11.13 -25.20 -2.10
CA PHE A 260 12.39 -24.50 -2.19
C PHE A 260 13.35 -24.85 -1.05
N SER A 261 12.83 -25.43 0.03
CA SER A 261 13.59 -26.06 1.11
C SER A 261 14.57 -27.14 0.61
N ASN A 262 14.37 -27.68 -0.59
CA ASN A 262 15.26 -28.66 -1.20
C ASN A 262 16.53 -28.05 -1.82
N PHE A 263 16.66 -26.72 -1.81
CA PHE A 263 17.80 -25.99 -2.36
C PHE A 263 18.53 -25.22 -1.26
N ASP A 264 19.85 -25.04 -1.41
CA ASP A 264 20.68 -24.20 -0.51
C ASP A 264 20.38 -22.71 -0.77
N SER A 265 19.22 -22.28 -0.27
CA SER A 265 18.56 -21.00 -0.57
C SER A 265 18.95 -19.86 0.37
N GLY A 266 19.74 -20.15 1.41
CA GLY A 266 20.12 -19.16 2.43
C GLY A 266 20.78 -17.92 1.83
N LYS A 267 21.51 -18.06 0.70
CA LYS A 267 22.08 -16.92 -0.03
C LYS A 267 21.03 -16.01 -0.65
N LEU A 268 20.04 -16.58 -1.31
CA LEU A 268 18.97 -15.81 -1.96
C LEU A 268 18.14 -15.08 -0.91
N GLU A 269 17.73 -15.80 0.13
CA GLU A 269 16.95 -15.23 1.19
C GLU A 269 17.70 -14.09 1.89
N LYS A 270 18.97 -14.30 2.23
CA LYS A 270 19.83 -13.25 2.77
C LYS A 270 19.90 -12.03 1.85
N TYR A 271 20.10 -12.26 0.54
CA TYR A 271 20.12 -11.17 -0.45
C TYR A 271 18.79 -10.41 -0.47
N LEU A 272 17.65 -11.10 -0.46
CA LEU A 272 16.33 -10.47 -0.49
C LEU A 272 16.02 -9.69 0.80
N VAL A 273 16.41 -10.23 1.96
CA VAL A 273 16.31 -9.53 3.25
C VAL A 273 17.18 -8.26 3.25
N GLU A 274 18.42 -8.34 2.75
CA GLU A 274 19.29 -7.18 2.60
C GLU A 274 18.70 -6.12 1.65
N MET A 275 18.09 -6.55 0.54
CA MET A 275 17.39 -5.68 -0.41
C MET A 275 16.20 -4.96 0.23
N LEU A 276 15.35 -5.70 0.95
CA LEU A 276 14.18 -5.14 1.62
C LEU A 276 14.59 -4.14 2.71
N ASN A 277 15.54 -4.52 3.58
CA ASN A 277 16.05 -3.64 4.63
C ASN A 277 16.64 -2.35 4.06
N TYR A 278 17.36 -2.46 2.94
CA TYR A 278 17.90 -1.30 2.25
C TYR A 278 16.82 -0.41 1.66
N TYR A 279 15.86 -0.98 0.94
CA TYR A 279 14.72 -0.25 0.38
C TYR A 279 13.97 0.52 1.47
N ASN A 280 13.68 -0.14 2.59
CA ASN A 280 12.99 0.43 3.74
C ASN A 280 13.79 1.55 4.41
N LYS A 281 15.11 1.36 4.59
CA LYS A 281 16.00 2.42 5.09
C LYS A 281 15.97 3.66 4.21
N MET A 282 15.94 3.47 2.90
CA MET A 282 15.87 4.58 1.94
C MET A 282 14.50 5.25 1.91
N LYS A 283 13.42 4.47 2.01
CA LYS A 283 12.04 4.98 2.19
C LYS A 283 11.94 5.87 3.43
N TYR A 284 12.50 5.42 4.55
CA TYR A 284 12.53 6.21 5.78
C TYR A 284 13.21 7.57 5.60
N LEU A 285 14.43 7.56 5.04
CA LEU A 285 15.18 8.80 4.81
C LEU A 285 14.44 9.74 3.86
N PHE A 286 13.84 9.19 2.81
CA PHE A 286 12.99 9.94 1.88
C PHE A 286 11.81 10.62 2.60
N GLU A 287 11.05 9.87 3.38
CA GLU A 287 9.92 10.40 4.16
C GLU A 287 10.36 11.44 5.20
N CYS A 288 11.51 11.26 5.85
CA CYS A 288 12.05 12.25 6.77
C CYS A 288 12.37 13.59 6.08
N CYS A 289 12.97 13.54 4.90
CA CYS A 289 13.29 14.74 4.11
C CYS A 289 12.02 15.42 3.58
N LYS A 290 11.05 14.64 3.09
CA LYS A 290 9.76 15.16 2.58
C LYS A 290 8.97 15.89 3.67
N ASN A 291 8.85 15.29 4.86
CA ASN A 291 8.00 15.81 5.94
C ASN A 291 8.58 17.03 6.67
N LYS A 292 9.89 17.26 6.61
CA LYS A 292 10.54 18.37 7.33
C LYS A 292 10.55 19.71 6.58
N GLY A 293 9.95 19.80 5.39
CA GLY A 293 9.75 21.07 4.67
C GLY A 293 11.06 21.80 4.34
N LEU A 294 11.67 21.47 3.20
CA LEU A 294 12.86 22.18 2.72
C LEU A 294 12.53 23.65 2.39
N PRO A 295 13.41 24.63 2.69
CA PRO A 295 13.23 26.00 2.26
C PRO A 295 13.10 26.11 0.73
N ASN A 296 12.35 27.12 0.24
CA ASN A 296 12.08 27.34 -1.19
C ASN A 296 13.32 27.34 -2.10
N ASN A 297 14.49 27.62 -1.54
CA ASN A 297 15.76 27.72 -2.23
C ASN A 297 16.32 26.35 -2.66
N HIS A 298 15.76 25.23 -2.16
CA HIS A 298 16.21 23.85 -2.41
C HIS A 298 15.19 23.00 -3.19
N GLN A 299 14.19 23.62 -3.83
CA GLN A 299 13.15 22.90 -4.59
C GLN A 299 13.74 22.04 -5.73
N GLN A 300 14.79 22.51 -6.39
CA GLN A 300 15.46 21.73 -7.44
C GLN A 300 16.14 20.47 -6.89
N SER A 301 16.81 20.58 -5.73
CA SER A 301 17.43 19.44 -5.06
C SER A 301 16.39 18.41 -4.59
N LEU A 302 15.17 18.86 -4.24
CA LEU A 302 14.05 17.97 -3.92
C LEU A 302 13.51 17.24 -5.16
N VAL A 303 13.36 17.90 -6.30
CA VAL A 303 12.95 17.25 -7.57
C VAL A 303 13.98 16.19 -8.01
N GLU A 304 15.27 16.51 -7.91
CA GLU A 304 16.34 15.55 -8.19
C GLU A 304 16.30 14.37 -7.22
N PHE A 305 16.04 14.63 -5.94
CA PHE A 305 15.90 13.60 -4.91
C PHE A 305 14.70 12.67 -5.15
N GLU A 306 13.53 13.21 -5.49
CA GLU A 306 12.35 12.43 -5.87
C GLU A 306 12.59 11.58 -7.11
N THR A 307 13.30 12.12 -8.10
CA THR A 307 13.65 11.39 -9.32
C THR A 307 14.53 10.19 -9.00
N GLU A 308 15.52 10.36 -8.12
CA GLU A 308 16.37 9.26 -7.68
C GLU A 308 15.63 8.23 -6.84
N TRP A 309 14.70 8.67 -5.99
CA TRP A 309 13.84 7.76 -5.24
C TRP A 309 12.98 6.90 -6.19
N ARG A 310 12.35 7.49 -7.20
CA ARG A 310 11.59 6.75 -8.23
C ARG A 310 12.46 5.76 -8.99
N SER A 311 13.68 6.16 -9.36
CA SER A 311 14.68 5.30 -10.02
C SER A 311 15.04 4.09 -9.15
N LEU A 312 15.22 4.29 -7.84
CA LEU A 312 15.49 3.22 -6.89
C LEU A 312 14.27 2.28 -6.72
N GLN A 313 13.06 2.85 -6.62
CA GLN A 313 11.82 2.06 -6.55
C GLN A 313 11.65 1.17 -7.78
N GLN A 314 11.84 1.73 -8.98
CA GLN A 314 11.73 0.97 -10.22
C GLN A 314 12.78 -0.14 -10.31
N PHE A 315 14.02 0.13 -9.91
CA PHE A 315 15.08 -0.88 -9.85
C PHE A 315 14.70 -2.03 -8.90
N TYR A 316 14.24 -1.71 -7.69
CA TYR A 316 13.81 -2.69 -6.70
C TYR A 316 12.68 -3.58 -7.26
N GLN A 317 11.64 -2.97 -7.84
CA GLN A 317 10.49 -3.70 -8.40
C GLN A 317 10.89 -4.62 -9.56
N ASN A 318 11.67 -4.11 -10.51
CA ASN A 318 12.15 -4.90 -11.65
C ASN A 318 12.98 -6.10 -11.18
N ARG A 319 13.81 -5.90 -10.15
CA ARG A 319 14.64 -6.97 -9.59
C ARG A 319 13.82 -8.04 -8.87
N MET A 320 12.83 -7.63 -8.08
CA MET A 320 11.91 -8.58 -7.43
C MET A 320 11.15 -9.38 -8.49
N GLU A 321 10.73 -8.75 -9.58
CA GLU A 321 9.99 -9.42 -10.66
C GLU A 321 10.83 -10.46 -11.41
N GLU A 322 12.08 -10.13 -11.73
CA GLU A 322 13.01 -11.05 -12.37
C GLU A 322 13.24 -12.30 -11.51
N LEU A 323 13.56 -12.10 -10.23
CA LEU A 323 13.78 -13.19 -9.28
C LEU A 323 12.50 -13.99 -9.05
N ARG A 324 11.33 -13.34 -8.98
CA ARG A 324 10.03 -14.01 -8.84
C ARG A 324 9.78 -14.98 -10.00
N LYS A 325 10.04 -14.56 -11.25
CA LYS A 325 9.90 -15.43 -12.43
C LYS A 325 10.83 -16.64 -12.38
N LEU A 326 12.08 -16.44 -11.97
CA LEU A 326 13.05 -17.53 -11.80
C LEU A 326 12.62 -18.51 -10.71
N ILE A 327 12.07 -18.02 -9.59
CA ILE A 327 11.62 -18.89 -8.50
C ILE A 327 10.40 -19.70 -8.91
N VAL A 328 9.45 -19.09 -9.62
CA VAL A 328 8.31 -19.81 -10.20
C VAL A 328 8.79 -20.88 -11.20
N SER A 329 9.76 -20.58 -12.08
CA SER A 329 10.28 -21.58 -13.03
C SER A 329 11.03 -22.73 -12.36
N ILE A 330 11.79 -22.46 -11.28
CA ILE A 330 12.43 -23.51 -10.46
C ILE A 330 11.36 -24.37 -9.77
N ARG A 331 10.33 -23.77 -9.18
CA ARG A 331 9.24 -24.51 -8.51
C ARG A 331 8.44 -25.39 -9.47
N LEU A 332 8.33 -24.98 -10.75
CA LEU A 332 7.76 -25.76 -11.85
C LEU A 332 8.69 -26.88 -12.35
N GLY A 333 9.95 -26.91 -11.92
CA GLY A 333 10.97 -27.85 -12.40
C GLY A 333 11.54 -27.51 -13.79
N HIS A 334 11.30 -26.30 -14.30
CA HIS A 334 11.82 -25.86 -15.60
C HIS A 334 13.28 -25.39 -15.53
N ASN A 335 13.71 -24.90 -14.36
CA ASN A 335 15.03 -24.33 -14.13
C ASN A 335 15.72 -25.00 -12.94
N ASN A 336 17.05 -24.95 -12.91
CA ASN A 336 17.84 -25.52 -11.82
C ASN A 336 18.21 -24.46 -10.77
N ALA A 337 18.32 -24.87 -9.50
CA ALA A 337 18.72 -23.96 -8.42
C ALA A 337 20.12 -23.33 -8.60
N SER A 338 21.00 -23.92 -9.41
CA SER A 338 22.28 -23.30 -9.79
C SER A 338 22.12 -21.98 -10.55
N GLU A 339 20.97 -21.73 -11.17
CA GLU A 339 20.68 -20.46 -11.86
C GLU A 339 20.45 -19.31 -10.87
N ILE A 340 20.12 -19.62 -9.60
CA ILE A 340 20.04 -18.62 -8.53
C ILE A 340 21.43 -18.00 -8.33
N ASP A 341 22.47 -18.81 -8.23
CA ASP A 341 23.84 -18.30 -8.06
C ASP A 341 24.25 -17.39 -9.24
N GLN A 342 23.85 -17.73 -10.47
CA GLN A 342 24.10 -16.89 -11.65
C GLN A 342 23.33 -15.58 -11.59
N ALA A 343 22.04 -15.63 -11.23
CA ALA A 343 21.22 -14.44 -11.05
C ALA A 343 21.79 -13.53 -9.95
N LEU A 344 22.31 -14.10 -8.86
CA LEU A 344 22.92 -13.35 -7.76
C LEU A 344 24.34 -12.81 -8.08
N GLN A 345 25.10 -13.46 -8.96
CA GLN A 345 26.42 -13.03 -9.43
C GLN A 345 26.36 -11.95 -10.52
N HIS A 346 25.19 -11.75 -11.13
CA HIS A 346 24.99 -10.75 -12.17
C HIS A 346 25.36 -9.33 -11.68
N LYS A 347 25.70 -8.41 -12.61
CA LYS A 347 26.23 -7.04 -12.42
C LYS A 347 25.44 -6.12 -11.44
N ASP A 348 24.35 -6.62 -10.87
CA ASP A 348 23.38 -5.92 -10.04
C ASP A 348 23.85 -5.71 -8.59
N GLN A 349 24.72 -6.55 -8.01
CA GLN A 349 25.28 -6.23 -6.68
C GLN A 349 26.16 -4.97 -6.73
N THR A 350 26.93 -4.79 -7.80
CA THR A 350 27.75 -3.59 -8.01
C THR A 350 26.88 -2.38 -8.34
N MET A 351 25.85 -2.55 -9.18
CA MET A 351 24.91 -1.47 -9.50
C MET A 351 24.07 -1.04 -8.28
N LEU A 352 23.63 -1.99 -7.46
CA LEU A 352 22.93 -1.73 -6.21
C LEU A 352 23.85 -1.00 -5.22
N LYS A 353 25.10 -1.43 -5.08
CA LYS A 353 26.10 -0.73 -4.25
C LYS A 353 26.34 0.69 -4.77
N GLN A 354 26.44 0.89 -6.08
CA GLN A 354 26.60 2.21 -6.69
C GLN A 354 25.38 3.10 -6.46
N LYS A 355 24.17 2.64 -6.81
CA LYS A 355 22.92 3.37 -6.54
C LYS A 355 22.73 3.67 -5.05
N ARG A 356 23.16 2.74 -4.18
CA ARG A 356 23.21 2.95 -2.73
C ARG A 356 24.14 4.09 -2.35
N GLN A 357 25.37 4.08 -2.85
CA GLN A 357 26.35 5.11 -2.53
C GLN A 357 25.93 6.47 -3.07
N GLU A 358 25.39 6.53 -4.29
CA GLU A 358 24.90 7.76 -4.91
C GLU A 358 23.72 8.35 -4.13
N PHE A 359 22.71 7.54 -3.83
CA PHE A 359 21.53 7.99 -3.09
C PHE A 359 21.87 8.37 -1.65
N SER A 360 22.72 7.58 -0.96
CA SER A 360 23.18 7.90 0.40
C SER A 360 23.98 9.21 0.44
N LYS A 361 24.85 9.47 -0.56
CA LYS A 361 25.59 10.74 -0.67
C LYS A 361 24.64 11.93 -0.85
N LYS A 362 23.65 11.82 -1.74
CA LYS A 362 22.68 12.88 -2.00
C LYS A 362 21.80 13.15 -0.78
N ILE A 363 21.32 12.11 -0.10
CA ILE A 363 20.58 12.25 1.16
C ILE A 363 21.43 12.94 2.21
N LYS A 364 22.69 12.55 2.35
CA LYS A 364 23.57 13.14 3.36
C LYS A 364 23.72 14.65 3.15
N VAL A 365 23.94 15.08 1.90
CA VAL A 365 23.99 16.52 1.55
C VAL A 365 22.70 17.23 1.93
N LEU A 366 21.55 16.70 1.51
CA LEU A 366 20.24 17.28 1.83
C LEU A 366 19.97 17.32 3.35
N TYR A 367 20.35 16.26 4.06
CA TYR A 367 20.13 16.16 5.49
C TYR A 367 21.05 17.10 6.29
N ASP A 368 22.32 17.23 5.90
CA ASP A 368 23.27 18.17 6.49
C ASP A 368 22.81 19.62 6.26
N GLU A 369 22.27 19.93 5.07
CA GLU A 369 21.61 21.21 4.78
C GLU A 369 20.38 21.45 5.70
N MET A 370 19.59 20.43 6.01
CA MET A 370 18.44 20.52 6.93
C MET A 370 18.83 20.63 8.41
N GLN A 371 19.91 19.98 8.84
CA GLN A 371 20.42 20.03 10.22
C GLN A 371 20.95 21.43 10.58
N LEU A 372 21.59 22.11 9.63
CA LEU A 372 22.01 23.51 9.72
C LEU A 372 20.84 24.47 10.02
N ILE A 373 19.62 24.09 9.68
CA ILE A 373 18.41 24.92 9.82
C ILE A 373 17.65 24.63 11.13
N HIS A 374 17.63 23.39 11.61
CA HIS A 374 16.70 22.97 12.68
C HIS A 374 17.34 22.46 13.99
N GLY A 375 18.64 22.19 14.07
CA GLY A 375 19.37 22.06 15.34
C GLY A 375 18.78 21.14 16.43
N THR A 376 18.22 19.96 16.10
CA THR A 376 17.62 19.05 17.11
C THR A 376 18.38 17.73 17.29
N GLN A 377 18.65 17.36 18.56
CA GLN A 377 19.28 16.10 19.01
C GLN A 377 18.61 14.82 18.49
N GLN A 378 17.28 14.78 18.33
CA GLN A 378 16.56 13.62 17.76
C GLN A 378 16.99 13.26 16.33
N GLY A 379 17.53 14.23 15.57
CA GLY A 379 18.07 13.98 14.25
C GLY A 379 19.52 13.44 14.25
N GLN A 380 20.23 13.56 15.36
CA GLN A 380 21.62 13.10 15.50
C GLN A 380 21.67 11.57 15.73
N ASP A 381 20.73 11.00 16.49
CA ASP A 381 20.65 9.56 16.74
C ASP A 381 20.15 8.79 15.51
N ALA A 382 19.21 9.36 14.75
CA ALA A 382 18.80 8.82 13.44
C ALA A 382 19.97 8.83 12.45
N HIS A 383 20.79 9.88 12.44
CA HIS A 383 21.98 9.98 11.60
C HIS A 383 23.05 8.93 11.97
N ALA A 384 23.35 8.76 13.26
CA ALA A 384 24.29 7.73 13.71
C ALA A 384 23.79 6.31 13.37
N ALA A 385 22.51 6.00 13.61
CA ALA A 385 21.94 4.69 13.27
C ALA A 385 21.85 4.42 11.75
N LEU A 386 21.71 5.47 10.93
CA LEU A 386 21.52 5.36 9.47
C LEU A 386 22.84 5.42 8.69
N PHE A 387 23.90 6.03 9.20
CA PHE A 387 25.17 6.17 8.47
C PHE A 387 26.37 5.46 9.13
N ASP A 388 26.32 5.03 10.41
CA ASP A 388 27.40 4.28 11.09
C ASP A 388 27.23 2.75 11.09
N THR A 389 26.49 2.16 10.14
CA THR A 389 26.61 0.71 9.95
C THR A 389 28.01 0.41 9.40
N PRO A 390 28.85 -0.37 10.09
CA PRO A 390 30.22 -0.61 9.67
C PRO A 390 30.23 -1.56 8.48
N GLU A 391 30.24 -1.02 7.26
CA GLU A 391 30.82 -1.74 6.12
C GLU A 391 32.33 -1.81 6.38
N LYS A 392 32.75 -2.81 7.18
CA LYS A 392 34.15 -3.17 7.38
C LYS A 392 34.73 -3.57 6.03
N GLN A 393 35.34 -2.62 5.29
CA GLN A 393 36.70 -2.76 4.74
C GLN A 393 37.16 -1.59 3.85
N ASP A 394 36.30 -0.71 3.34
CA ASP A 394 36.74 0.27 2.31
C ASP A 394 36.90 1.72 2.80
N ASP A 395 36.67 1.98 4.10
CA ASP A 395 36.60 3.33 4.67
C ASP A 395 37.98 3.96 4.97
N GLN A 396 39.08 3.23 4.74
CA GLN A 396 40.44 3.75 4.91
C GLN A 396 40.85 4.74 3.81
N GLU A 397 40.23 4.67 2.63
CA GLU A 397 40.54 5.61 1.54
C GLU A 397 39.81 6.95 1.71
N LEU A 398 38.66 6.97 2.39
CA LEU A 398 37.91 8.20 2.66
C LEU A 398 38.43 8.97 3.88
N LYS A 399 38.88 8.26 4.92
CA LYS A 399 39.49 8.87 6.13
C LYS A 399 40.85 9.51 5.88
N SER A 400 41.57 9.08 4.83
CA SER A 400 42.86 9.69 4.47
C SER A 400 42.74 11.00 3.69
N LYS A 401 41.56 11.33 3.14
CA LYS A 401 41.32 12.59 2.41
C LYS A 401 40.67 13.70 3.25
N LEU A 402 40.31 13.43 4.50
CA LEU A 402 39.70 14.38 5.42
C LEU A 402 40.54 14.49 6.69
N GLN A 403 41.73 15.09 6.58
CA GLN A 403 42.40 15.68 7.74
C GLN A 403 41.63 16.95 8.12
N PHE A 404 40.76 16.84 9.13
CA PHE A 404 40.32 18.01 9.89
C PHE A 404 41.23 18.12 11.10
N ASP A 405 42.10 19.12 11.04
CA ASP A 405 42.92 19.56 12.17
C ASP A 405 41.98 20.17 13.21
N GLY A 406 41.85 19.47 14.33
CA GLY A 406 41.00 19.90 15.44
C GLY A 406 41.71 21.00 16.21
N ASN A 407 41.32 22.26 15.99
CA ASN A 407 41.43 23.27 17.03
C ASN A 407 40.62 24.55 16.75
N GLN A 408 40.02 25.05 17.83
CA GLN A 408 39.42 26.37 18.06
C GLN A 408 37.94 26.59 17.72
N SER A 409 37.12 26.25 18.72
CA SER A 409 36.05 27.12 19.21
C SER A 409 36.62 28.50 19.61
N GLN A 410 36.17 29.60 18.99
CA GLN A 410 36.09 30.91 19.66
C GLN A 410 35.20 31.90 18.88
N LEU A 411 34.23 32.47 19.61
CA LEU A 411 33.41 33.64 19.26
C LEU A 411 34.27 34.89 19.04
N ILE A 412 34.07 35.65 17.96
CA ILE A 412 34.23 37.12 17.94
C ILE A 412 33.19 37.76 17.01
N ILE A 413 32.38 38.64 17.59
CA ILE A 413 31.63 39.71 16.91
C ILE A 413 32.59 40.89 16.77
N GLU A 414 32.85 41.40 15.56
CA GLU A 414 33.40 42.75 15.36
C GLU A 414 32.86 43.42 14.09
N GLN A 415 32.31 44.62 14.27
CA GLN A 415 32.02 45.62 13.24
C GLN A 415 33.30 46.39 12.87
N ASN A 416 33.53 46.71 11.59
CA ASN A 416 33.72 48.09 11.07
C ASN A 416 34.33 48.19 9.65
N ASN A 417 33.57 48.84 8.77
CA ASN A 417 33.93 49.96 7.87
C ASN A 417 35.38 50.16 7.37
N LYS A 418 35.54 50.24 6.03
CA LYS A 418 36.10 51.37 5.24
C LYS A 418 36.20 51.01 3.75
N SER A 419 35.33 51.56 2.89
CA SER A 419 35.56 52.72 1.98
C SER A 419 36.48 52.44 0.78
N ASN A 420 35.92 52.38 -0.44
CA ASN A 420 36.13 53.43 -1.46
C ASN A 420 35.31 53.16 -2.75
N GLU A 421 34.54 54.20 -3.07
CA GLU A 421 33.77 54.46 -4.30
C GLU A 421 34.72 54.88 -5.46
N PRO A 422 34.28 55.00 -6.73
CA PRO A 422 33.40 56.11 -7.14
C PRO A 422 32.29 55.80 -8.17
N VAL A 423 31.10 56.26 -7.81
CA VAL A 423 30.12 57.12 -8.52
C VAL A 423 30.31 57.41 -10.03
N LEU A 424 29.23 57.21 -10.79
CA LEU A 424 28.69 58.27 -11.67
C LEU A 424 27.15 58.33 -11.59
N SER A 425 26.67 59.45 -11.06
CA SER A 425 25.30 59.94 -10.87
C SER A 425 24.61 60.28 -12.22
N SER A 426 23.31 60.50 -12.41
CA SER A 426 22.26 61.19 -11.63
C SER A 426 20.98 61.18 -12.51
N HIS A 427 19.74 61.11 -12.02
CA HIS A 427 18.90 62.28 -11.72
C HIS A 427 17.57 61.84 -11.06
N SER A 428 17.12 62.70 -10.15
CA SER A 428 16.01 62.57 -9.20
C SER A 428 14.63 62.89 -9.80
N LYS A 429 13.56 62.37 -9.15
CA LYS A 429 12.50 63.20 -8.51
C LYS A 429 11.34 62.40 -7.87
N THR A 430 11.14 62.70 -6.59
CA THR A 430 9.88 62.95 -5.84
C THR A 430 8.84 61.85 -5.57
N HIS A 431 8.50 61.79 -4.27
CA HIS A 431 7.38 61.12 -3.61
C HIS A 431 6.02 61.25 -4.31
N ALA A 432 5.31 60.12 -4.42
CA ALA A 432 3.87 60.04 -4.28
C ALA A 432 3.51 58.68 -3.67
N SER A 433 2.61 58.71 -2.70
CA SER A 433 1.99 57.58 -2.03
C SER A 433 1.17 56.74 -3.02
N ASP A 434 1.66 55.56 -3.38
CA ASP A 434 0.83 54.54 -4.02
C ASP A 434 0.76 53.32 -3.10
N SER A 435 -0.42 53.15 -2.52
CA SER A 435 -0.88 51.89 -1.94
C SER A 435 -0.62 50.76 -2.93
N PHE A 436 0.20 49.78 -2.54
CA PHE A 436 0.22 48.49 -3.23
C PHE A 436 -1.22 47.95 -3.25
N PRO A 437 -1.80 47.63 -4.43
CA PRO A 437 -3.08 46.96 -4.46
C PRO A 437 -2.89 45.61 -3.78
N ALA A 438 -3.77 45.31 -2.82
CA ALA A 438 -3.85 44.00 -2.18
C ALA A 438 -3.82 42.94 -3.28
N SER A 439 -2.87 42.01 -3.21
CA SER A 439 -2.82 40.87 -4.11
C SER A 439 -4.15 40.13 -3.99
N THR A 440 -5.02 40.25 -4.99
CA THR A 440 -6.25 39.47 -5.06
C THR A 440 -5.86 38.02 -5.28
N THR A 441 -5.77 37.23 -4.20
CA THR A 441 -5.54 35.79 -4.26
C THR A 441 -6.69 35.17 -5.06
N THR A 442 -6.38 34.60 -6.23
CA THR A 442 -7.38 33.85 -7.00
C THR A 442 -7.79 32.62 -6.20
N GLU A 443 -9.06 32.49 -5.86
CA GLU A 443 -9.59 31.38 -5.06
C GLU A 443 -9.95 30.22 -5.98
N PHE A 444 -9.42 29.02 -5.71
CA PHE A 444 -9.77 27.81 -6.44
C PHE A 444 -10.97 27.11 -5.78
N ILE A 445 -11.88 26.58 -6.59
CA ILE A 445 -12.93 25.66 -6.17
C ILE A 445 -12.52 24.27 -6.67
N ASN A 446 -11.92 23.46 -5.80
CA ASN A 446 -11.43 22.12 -6.10
C ASN A 446 -12.56 21.09 -5.97
N ILE A 447 -12.89 20.44 -7.10
CA ILE A 447 -13.93 19.42 -7.21
C ILE A 447 -13.27 18.10 -7.61
N LEU A 448 -13.34 17.10 -6.74
CA LEU A 448 -12.82 15.76 -6.99
C LEU A 448 -13.88 14.89 -7.66
N LEU A 449 -13.57 14.23 -8.78
CA LEU A 449 -14.45 13.25 -9.40
C LEU A 449 -14.01 11.83 -9.02
N LEU A 450 -14.92 11.01 -8.49
CA LEU A 450 -14.69 9.59 -8.19
C LEU A 450 -15.75 8.76 -8.90
N GLY A 451 -15.41 7.56 -9.37
CA GLY A 451 -16.40 6.67 -9.99
C GLY A 451 -15.76 5.52 -10.75
N GLU A 452 -16.55 4.49 -11.05
CA GLU A 452 -16.08 3.28 -11.74
C GLU A 452 -15.43 3.60 -13.09
N SER A 453 -14.58 2.69 -13.56
CA SER A 453 -14.04 2.73 -14.92
C SER A 453 -15.18 2.73 -15.94
N GLY A 454 -15.12 3.67 -16.90
CA GLY A 454 -16.17 3.84 -17.91
C GLY A 454 -17.51 4.42 -17.41
N VAL A 455 -17.56 5.01 -16.20
CA VAL A 455 -18.78 5.68 -15.71
C VAL A 455 -19.03 7.03 -16.38
N GLY A 456 -18.02 7.64 -17.00
CA GLY A 456 -18.14 8.90 -17.75
C GLY A 456 -17.53 10.14 -17.08
N LYS A 457 -16.48 9.99 -16.25
CA LYS A 457 -15.77 11.12 -15.60
C LYS A 457 -15.17 12.09 -16.61
N SER A 458 -14.35 11.61 -17.52
CA SER A 458 -13.73 12.43 -18.58
C SER A 458 -14.76 13.00 -19.56
N THR A 459 -15.83 12.24 -19.84
CA THR A 459 -16.98 12.74 -20.61
C THR A 459 -17.70 13.89 -19.92
N PHE A 460 -17.83 13.84 -18.58
CA PHE A 460 -18.41 14.93 -17.80
C PHE A 460 -17.57 16.21 -17.88
N ILE A 461 -16.24 16.11 -17.82
CA ILE A 461 -15.33 17.25 -17.97
C ILE A 461 -15.42 17.86 -19.37
N ASN A 462 -15.43 17.03 -20.41
CA ASN A 462 -15.66 17.50 -21.78
C ASN A 462 -17.03 18.16 -21.92
N ALA A 463 -18.09 17.59 -21.33
CA ALA A 463 -19.41 18.22 -21.34
C ALA A 463 -19.37 19.58 -20.64
N PHE A 464 -18.68 19.69 -19.51
CA PHE A 464 -18.54 20.93 -18.73
C PHE A 464 -17.96 22.08 -19.57
N VAL A 465 -16.86 21.86 -20.30
CA VAL A 465 -16.28 22.91 -21.17
C VAL A 465 -17.21 23.29 -22.33
N ASN A 466 -17.96 22.33 -22.88
CA ASN A 466 -18.91 22.61 -23.95
C ASN A 466 -20.11 23.43 -23.43
N TYR A 467 -20.56 23.20 -22.20
CA TYR A 467 -21.58 24.04 -21.56
C TYR A 467 -21.10 25.47 -21.33
N LEU A 468 -19.81 25.67 -21.03
CA LEU A 468 -19.22 27.00 -20.89
C LEU A 468 -19.03 27.69 -22.24
N THR A 469 -18.73 26.92 -23.30
CA THR A 469 -18.40 27.47 -24.63
C THR A 469 -19.67 27.80 -25.44
N PHE A 470 -20.71 26.99 -25.34
CA PHE A 470 -21.92 27.13 -26.15
C PHE A 470 -23.11 27.58 -25.31
N GLY A 471 -23.66 28.76 -25.63
CA GLY A 471 -24.82 29.30 -24.92
C GLY A 471 -26.14 28.54 -25.12
N THR A 472 -26.25 27.66 -26.13
CA THR A 472 -27.43 26.81 -26.37
C THR A 472 -27.05 25.45 -26.96
N VAL A 473 -27.94 24.45 -26.80
CA VAL A 473 -27.77 23.11 -27.39
C VAL A 473 -27.82 23.14 -28.92
N GLU A 474 -28.63 24.02 -29.51
CA GLU A 474 -28.70 24.22 -30.96
C GLU A 474 -27.37 24.76 -31.52
N ASN A 475 -26.71 25.65 -30.76
CA ASN A 475 -25.40 26.17 -31.14
C ASN A 475 -24.32 25.09 -31.03
N SER A 476 -24.35 24.27 -29.96
CA SER A 476 -23.38 23.17 -29.81
C SER A 476 -23.55 22.08 -30.88
N LYS A 477 -24.78 21.82 -31.35
CA LYS A 477 -25.04 20.89 -32.47
C LYS A 477 -24.46 21.36 -33.81
N ARG A 478 -24.38 22.67 -34.03
CA ARG A 478 -23.83 23.27 -35.25
C ARG A 478 -22.32 23.50 -35.16
N GLY A 479 -21.80 23.70 -33.95
CA GLY A 479 -20.38 23.88 -33.68
C GLY A 479 -19.59 22.57 -33.65
N LYS A 480 -18.26 22.68 -33.66
CA LYS A 480 -17.38 21.54 -33.36
C LYS A 480 -17.25 21.41 -31.83
N PRO A 481 -17.47 20.21 -31.25
CA PRO A 481 -17.29 20.00 -29.82
C PRO A 481 -15.87 20.34 -29.37
N VAL A 482 -15.74 20.98 -28.21
CA VAL A 482 -14.45 21.17 -27.54
C VAL A 482 -14.12 19.87 -26.80
N VAL A 483 -12.97 19.26 -27.11
CA VAL A 483 -12.55 17.98 -26.52
C VAL A 483 -11.22 18.22 -25.81
N LEU A 484 -11.25 18.23 -24.48
CA LEU A 484 -10.05 18.38 -23.64
C LEU A 484 -9.38 17.05 -23.36
N ILE A 485 -10.20 16.00 -23.29
CA ILE A 485 -9.80 14.64 -22.97
C ILE A 485 -10.31 13.73 -24.08
N PRO A 486 -9.46 12.95 -24.77
CA PRO A 486 -9.95 11.96 -25.71
C PRO A 486 -10.95 11.02 -25.03
N VAL A 487 -12.06 10.69 -25.69
CA VAL A 487 -13.07 9.76 -25.17
C VAL A 487 -13.54 8.82 -26.27
N SER A 488 -13.72 7.55 -25.91
CA SER A 488 -14.25 6.50 -26.80
C SER A 488 -15.29 5.67 -26.06
N PHE A 489 -16.44 5.42 -26.69
CA PHE A 489 -17.49 4.58 -26.13
C PHE A 489 -18.33 3.89 -27.21
N LEU A 490 -18.83 2.71 -26.88
CA LEU A 490 -19.67 1.91 -27.76
C LEU A 490 -21.13 2.34 -27.67
N LEU A 491 -21.78 2.55 -28.80
CA LEU A 491 -23.22 2.74 -28.93
C LEU A 491 -23.82 1.61 -29.76
N ILE A 492 -24.94 1.08 -29.30
CA ILE A 492 -25.74 0.12 -30.06
C ILE A 492 -26.91 0.88 -30.68
N THR A 493 -27.08 0.77 -31.99
CA THR A 493 -28.11 1.49 -32.77
C THR A 493 -28.95 0.57 -33.63
N GLY A 494 -30.21 0.95 -33.86
CA GLY A 494 -31.15 0.20 -34.69
C GLY A 494 -31.64 -1.10 -34.04
N ASP A 495 -32.62 -1.73 -34.69
CA ASP A 495 -33.24 -2.97 -34.21
C ASP A 495 -32.34 -4.21 -34.43
N ASN A 496 -31.26 -4.06 -35.19
CA ASN A 496 -30.31 -5.12 -35.52
C ASN A 496 -29.08 -5.14 -34.59
N PHE A 497 -29.10 -4.37 -33.51
CA PHE A 497 -27.97 -4.26 -32.56
C PHE A 497 -26.65 -3.82 -33.22
N GLU A 498 -26.70 -2.87 -34.15
CA GLU A 498 -25.48 -2.39 -34.82
C GLU A 498 -24.58 -1.66 -33.82
N GLU A 499 -23.38 -2.20 -33.62
CA GLU A 499 -22.34 -1.62 -32.79
C GLU A 499 -21.62 -0.48 -33.54
N ARG A 500 -21.60 0.70 -32.92
CA ARG A 500 -20.87 1.88 -33.39
C ARG A 500 -20.01 2.43 -32.26
N THR A 501 -18.70 2.37 -32.43
CA THR A 501 -17.76 3.07 -31.54
C THR A 501 -17.75 4.54 -31.90
N VAL A 502 -18.04 5.40 -30.92
CA VAL A 502 -17.94 6.86 -31.06
C VAL A 502 -16.69 7.32 -30.34
N THR A 503 -15.82 8.01 -31.09
CA THR A 503 -14.54 8.53 -30.60
C THR A 503 -14.47 10.04 -30.82
N PHE A 504 -13.98 10.76 -29.82
CA PHE A 504 -13.70 12.20 -29.88
C PHE A 504 -12.29 12.48 -29.36
N GLY A 505 -11.54 13.32 -30.07
CA GLY A 505 -10.14 13.65 -29.76
C GLY A 505 -9.14 12.68 -30.39
N ASP A 506 -7.88 13.10 -30.49
CA ASP A 506 -6.79 12.30 -31.06
C ASP A 506 -6.13 11.44 -29.97
N ILE A 507 -5.85 10.17 -30.30
CA ILE A 507 -5.24 9.19 -29.38
C ILE A 507 -3.76 9.04 -29.74
N ASP A 508 -2.89 9.65 -28.94
CA ASP A 508 -1.43 9.64 -29.10
C ASP A 508 -0.77 8.94 -27.91
N SER A 509 0.47 8.46 -28.08
CA SER A 509 1.22 7.66 -27.09
C SER A 509 1.59 8.39 -25.77
N LEU A 510 1.31 9.69 -25.67
CA LEU A 510 1.53 10.52 -24.48
C LEU A 510 0.23 10.81 -23.71
N ASN A 511 -0.90 10.25 -24.14
CA ASN A 511 -2.17 10.50 -23.50
C ASN A 511 -2.31 9.75 -22.17
N ASN A 512 -2.96 10.42 -21.21
CA ASN A 512 -3.31 9.84 -19.90
C ASN A 512 -4.50 8.86 -19.98
N GLU A 513 -5.01 8.59 -21.19
CA GLU A 513 -6.20 7.78 -21.48
C GLU A 513 -5.81 6.56 -22.32
N ASN A 514 -6.18 5.36 -21.87
CA ASN A 514 -5.96 4.09 -22.58
C ASN A 514 -7.29 3.36 -22.81
N PHE A 515 -7.58 3.09 -24.07
CA PHE A 515 -8.82 2.44 -24.52
C PHE A 515 -8.60 1.00 -25.01
N ASP A 516 -7.36 0.49 -24.97
CA ASP A 516 -6.99 -0.80 -25.58
C ASP A 516 -7.51 -2.01 -24.80
N HIS A 517 -7.96 -1.79 -23.56
CA HIS A 517 -8.35 -2.85 -22.64
C HIS A 517 -9.72 -2.60 -22.01
N PRO A 518 -10.80 -3.21 -22.56
CA PRO A 518 -12.15 -3.08 -22.02
C PRO A 518 -12.22 -3.54 -20.55
N GLY A 519 -12.69 -2.66 -19.67
CA GLY A 519 -12.84 -2.95 -18.24
C GLY A 519 -11.65 -2.54 -17.36
N GLN A 520 -10.55 -2.07 -17.93
CA GLN A 520 -9.49 -1.40 -17.15
C GLN A 520 -9.82 0.09 -16.94
N SER A 521 -9.15 0.73 -15.96
CA SER A 521 -9.22 2.19 -15.85
C SER A 521 -8.67 2.85 -17.11
N VAL A 522 -9.50 3.69 -17.72
CA VAL A 522 -9.13 4.44 -18.93
C VAL A 522 -8.14 5.55 -18.57
N THR A 523 -8.43 6.31 -17.51
CA THR A 523 -7.53 7.33 -16.95
C THR A 523 -6.47 6.69 -16.06
N HIS A 524 -5.18 6.97 -16.31
CA HIS A 524 -4.06 6.34 -15.57
C HIS A 524 -3.58 7.15 -14.34
N HIS A 525 -3.57 8.48 -14.44
CA HIS A 525 -3.14 9.38 -13.36
C HIS A 525 -4.15 10.48 -13.10
N CYS A 526 -4.18 10.99 -11.86
CA CYS A 526 -5.01 12.15 -11.52
C CYS A 526 -4.57 13.39 -12.30
N LYS A 527 -5.52 14.18 -12.80
CA LYS A 527 -5.22 15.40 -13.57
C LYS A 527 -6.25 16.49 -13.29
N SER A 528 -5.76 17.70 -13.05
CA SER A 528 -6.59 18.89 -12.80
C SER A 528 -6.88 19.67 -14.09
N TYR A 529 -8.13 20.07 -14.25
CA TYR A 529 -8.63 20.92 -15.32
C TYR A 529 -9.20 22.21 -14.74
N VAL A 530 -8.62 23.35 -15.10
CA VAL A 530 -8.95 24.65 -14.51
C VAL A 530 -9.81 25.47 -15.48
N PHE A 531 -11.00 25.87 -15.03
CA PHE A 531 -11.99 26.64 -15.76
C PHE A 531 -12.17 28.02 -15.14
N GLN A 532 -12.10 29.05 -15.98
CA GLN A 532 -12.47 30.41 -15.61
C GLN A 532 -13.96 30.62 -15.92
N LEU A 533 -14.72 31.15 -14.96
CA LEU A 533 -16.12 31.52 -15.20
C LEU A 533 -16.21 33.03 -15.45
N ASP A 534 -16.81 33.41 -16.57
CA ASP A 534 -16.91 34.82 -16.98
C ASP A 534 -17.69 35.70 -15.98
N ASN A 535 -18.58 35.08 -15.20
CA ASN A 535 -19.47 35.77 -14.25
C ASN A 535 -18.91 35.86 -12.81
N ILE A 536 -17.75 35.26 -12.52
CA ILE A 536 -17.14 35.26 -11.18
C ILE A 536 -15.66 35.68 -11.32
N SER A 537 -15.40 36.98 -11.25
CA SER A 537 -14.12 37.60 -11.60
C SER A 537 -12.92 37.27 -10.69
N GLN A 538 -13.08 36.40 -9.68
CA GLN A 538 -12.02 36.05 -8.72
C GLN A 538 -11.96 34.56 -8.33
N LYS A 539 -12.78 33.70 -8.95
CA LYS A 539 -12.78 32.25 -8.65
C LYS A 539 -12.51 31.41 -9.90
N LYS A 540 -11.71 30.36 -9.72
CA LYS A 540 -11.43 29.34 -10.74
C LYS A 540 -11.99 28.00 -10.29
N ILE A 541 -12.70 27.30 -11.17
CA ILE A 541 -13.13 25.93 -10.88
C ILE A 541 -12.00 24.99 -11.31
N CYS A 542 -11.52 24.16 -10.40
CA CYS A 542 -10.56 23.09 -10.68
C CYS A 542 -11.28 21.75 -10.55
N ILE A 543 -11.48 21.06 -11.67
CA ILE A 543 -12.05 19.71 -11.68
C ILE A 543 -10.89 18.72 -11.76
N ILE A 544 -10.82 17.82 -10.78
CA ILE A 544 -9.79 16.80 -10.67
C ILE A 544 -10.37 15.49 -11.19
N ASP A 545 -9.87 15.06 -12.35
CA ASP A 545 -10.16 13.74 -12.91
C ASP A 545 -9.27 12.70 -12.21
N THR A 546 -9.83 11.55 -11.88
CA THR A 546 -9.12 10.46 -11.21
C THR A 546 -9.21 9.17 -12.02
N PRO A 547 -8.29 8.22 -11.81
CA PRO A 547 -8.49 6.85 -12.29
C PRO A 547 -9.85 6.29 -11.84
N GLY A 548 -10.44 5.45 -12.69
CA GLY A 548 -11.62 4.68 -12.33
C GLY A 548 -11.29 3.50 -11.43
N PHE A 549 -12.29 3.08 -10.65
CA PHE A 549 -12.20 1.86 -9.85
C PHE A 549 -13.05 0.72 -10.43
N GLY A 550 -12.80 -0.50 -9.97
CA GLY A 550 -13.35 -1.71 -10.57
C GLY A 550 -12.52 -2.17 -11.77
N ASP A 551 -11.20 -2.02 -11.68
CA ASP A 551 -10.27 -2.45 -12.73
C ASP A 551 -10.27 -3.98 -12.88
N THR A 552 -10.39 -4.47 -14.11
CA THR A 552 -10.31 -5.92 -14.40
C THR A 552 -8.98 -6.58 -14.00
N ARG A 553 -7.94 -5.79 -13.71
CA ARG A 553 -6.66 -6.26 -13.15
C ARG A 553 -6.74 -6.65 -11.67
N GLY A 554 -7.87 -6.40 -11.02
CA GLY A 554 -8.16 -6.83 -9.66
C GLY A 554 -7.98 -5.73 -8.61
N LEU A 555 -8.23 -6.11 -7.35
CA LEU A 555 -8.29 -5.20 -6.20
C LEU A 555 -6.96 -4.47 -5.95
N ASP A 556 -5.82 -5.13 -6.18
CA ASP A 556 -4.49 -4.54 -5.96
C ASP A 556 -4.26 -3.29 -6.83
N GLN A 557 -4.76 -3.29 -8.07
CA GLN A 557 -4.66 -2.14 -8.97
C GLN A 557 -5.60 -1.00 -8.54
N ASP A 558 -6.78 -1.35 -8.03
CA ASP A 558 -7.72 -0.36 -7.51
C ASP A 558 -7.16 0.31 -6.22
N ASP A 559 -6.43 -0.43 -5.38
CA ASP A 559 -5.73 0.12 -4.20
C ASP A 559 -4.60 1.08 -4.60
N VAL A 560 -3.83 0.74 -5.63
CA VAL A 560 -2.82 1.65 -6.22
C VAL A 560 -3.49 2.92 -6.78
N ASN A 561 -4.59 2.78 -7.51
CA ASN A 561 -5.35 3.91 -8.04
C ASN A 561 -5.89 4.81 -6.92
N MET A 562 -6.35 4.22 -5.82
CA MET A 562 -6.80 4.93 -4.62
C MET A 562 -5.66 5.70 -3.96
N GLN A 563 -4.51 5.04 -3.76
CA GLN A 563 -3.34 5.64 -3.13
C GLN A 563 -2.85 6.85 -3.95
N HIS A 564 -2.77 6.73 -5.28
CA HIS A 564 -2.45 7.84 -6.16
C HIS A 564 -3.45 9.01 -6.06
N THR A 565 -4.73 8.69 -5.88
CA THR A 565 -5.77 9.71 -5.70
C THR A 565 -5.61 10.44 -4.36
N LEU A 566 -5.33 9.71 -3.28
CA LEU A 566 -5.10 10.28 -1.96
C LEU A 566 -3.82 11.13 -1.91
N GLU A 567 -2.74 10.67 -2.53
CA GLU A 567 -1.49 11.43 -2.69
C GLU A 567 -1.74 12.74 -3.43
N TYR A 568 -2.44 12.69 -4.56
CA TYR A 568 -2.79 13.89 -5.33
C TYR A 568 -3.60 14.90 -4.52
N ILE A 569 -4.53 14.42 -3.70
CA ILE A 569 -5.38 15.26 -2.84
C ILE A 569 -4.58 15.89 -1.69
N ASN A 570 -3.58 15.19 -1.14
CA ASN A 570 -2.76 15.70 -0.05
C ASN A 570 -1.95 16.95 -0.45
N ASP A 571 -1.65 17.11 -1.74
CA ASP A 571 -0.96 18.29 -2.27
C ASP A 571 -1.89 19.50 -2.46
N LEU A 572 -3.21 19.34 -2.27
CA LEU A 572 -4.19 20.42 -2.36
C LEU A 572 -4.41 21.08 -1.00
N THR A 573 -4.49 22.41 -0.99
CA THR A 573 -4.76 23.18 0.24
C THR A 573 -6.17 22.93 0.81
N HIS A 574 -7.12 22.56 -0.05
CA HIS A 574 -8.50 22.25 0.33
C HIS A 574 -9.25 21.55 -0.80
N ILE A 575 -10.33 20.83 -0.46
CA ILE A 575 -11.34 20.31 -1.39
C ILE A 575 -12.69 20.94 -1.07
N ASN A 576 -13.36 21.45 -2.08
CA ASN A 576 -14.68 22.07 -1.94
C ASN A 576 -15.81 21.08 -2.15
N ALA A 577 -15.66 20.10 -3.05
CA ALA A 577 -16.65 19.07 -3.31
C ALA A 577 -16.03 17.74 -3.73
N VAL A 578 -16.69 16.64 -3.36
CA VAL A 578 -16.38 15.29 -3.84
C VAL A 578 -17.60 14.74 -4.57
N CYS A 579 -17.45 14.50 -5.87
CA CYS A 579 -18.51 14.03 -6.75
C CYS A 579 -18.32 12.54 -7.05
N PHE A 580 -19.23 11.70 -6.53
CA PHE A 580 -19.31 10.29 -6.91
C PHE A 580 -20.20 10.11 -8.14
N LEU A 581 -19.58 9.77 -9.27
CA LEU A 581 -20.27 9.45 -10.51
C LEU A 581 -20.65 7.96 -10.53
N LEU A 582 -21.92 7.70 -10.82
CA LEU A 582 -22.52 6.37 -10.83
C LEU A 582 -23.44 6.23 -12.05
N LYS A 583 -23.50 5.05 -12.69
CA LYS A 583 -24.54 4.80 -13.71
C LYS A 583 -25.91 4.78 -13.02
N SER A 584 -26.94 5.32 -13.66
CA SER A 584 -28.30 5.38 -13.08
C SER A 584 -29.03 4.03 -12.98
N ASN A 585 -28.59 3.01 -13.73
CA ASN A 585 -29.26 1.71 -13.84
C ASN A 585 -28.37 0.56 -13.37
N ALA A 586 -27.55 0.78 -12.35
CA ALA A 586 -26.70 -0.27 -11.79
C ALA A 586 -27.57 -1.25 -10.99
N SER A 587 -27.51 -2.54 -11.34
CA SER A 587 -28.23 -3.59 -10.60
C SER A 587 -27.54 -3.96 -9.28
N ARG A 588 -26.29 -3.53 -9.07
CA ARG A 588 -25.46 -3.82 -7.89
C ARG A 588 -24.51 -2.65 -7.65
N VAL A 589 -24.15 -2.41 -6.39
CA VAL A 589 -23.09 -1.48 -6.01
C VAL A 589 -21.81 -2.28 -5.80
N HIS A 590 -20.75 -1.95 -6.54
CA HIS A 590 -19.48 -2.66 -6.48
C HIS A 590 -18.89 -2.61 -5.06
N ASN A 591 -18.27 -3.71 -4.61
CA ASN A 591 -17.74 -3.77 -3.24
C ASN A 591 -16.65 -2.71 -3.01
N PHE A 592 -15.86 -2.43 -4.05
CA PHE A 592 -14.86 -1.37 -4.02
C PHE A 592 -15.46 0.02 -3.81
N PHE A 593 -16.63 0.34 -4.38
CA PHE A 593 -17.31 1.61 -4.10
C PHE A 593 -17.58 1.77 -2.60
N LYS A 594 -17.99 0.69 -1.92
CA LYS A 594 -18.22 0.71 -0.46
C LYS A 594 -16.93 0.95 0.31
N THR A 595 -15.84 0.26 -0.08
CA THR A 595 -14.52 0.43 0.52
C THR A 595 -13.99 1.85 0.33
N CYS A 596 -14.03 2.37 -0.90
CA CYS A 596 -13.64 3.73 -1.25
C CYS A 596 -14.46 4.78 -0.48
N LEU A 597 -15.79 4.61 -0.45
CA LEU A 597 -16.67 5.50 0.30
C LEU A 597 -16.35 5.47 1.80
N ALA A 598 -16.13 4.28 2.38
CA ALA A 598 -15.78 4.15 3.80
C ALA A 598 -14.41 4.78 4.12
N GLN A 599 -13.38 4.53 3.31
CA GLN A 599 -12.05 5.12 3.47
C GLN A 599 -12.09 6.65 3.37
N LEU A 600 -12.81 7.19 2.38
CA LEU A 600 -13.00 8.64 2.25
C LEU A 600 -13.77 9.23 3.43
N LEU A 601 -14.84 8.57 3.89
CA LEU A 601 -15.63 9.06 5.02
C LEU A 601 -14.91 8.99 6.37
N ASN A 602 -13.94 8.08 6.49
CA ASN A 602 -13.03 7.96 7.63
C ASN A 602 -11.96 9.06 7.63
N SER A 603 -11.46 9.46 6.46
CA SER A 603 -10.46 10.53 6.34
C SER A 603 -11.06 11.93 6.44
N LEU A 604 -12.34 12.08 6.09
CA LEU A 604 -13.06 13.35 6.16
C LEU A 604 -13.64 13.64 7.55
N ARG A 605 -13.48 14.88 8.02
CA ARG A 605 -14.20 15.39 9.19
C ARG A 605 -15.72 15.33 8.94
N SER A 606 -16.51 15.16 10.01
CA SER A 606 -17.97 15.03 9.92
C SER A 606 -18.65 16.21 9.20
N THR A 607 -18.12 17.42 9.32
CA THR A 607 -18.61 18.62 8.64
C THR A 607 -18.34 18.63 7.14
N SER A 608 -17.28 17.96 6.67
CA SER A 608 -16.92 17.89 5.25
C SER A 608 -17.81 16.94 4.45
N ARG A 609 -18.59 16.08 5.12
CA ARG A 609 -19.52 15.12 4.50
C ARG A 609 -20.67 15.78 3.75
N GLN A 610 -20.99 17.03 4.09
CA GLN A 610 -22.01 17.83 3.41
C GLN A 610 -21.61 18.25 1.99
N ASN A 611 -20.32 18.13 1.66
CA ASN A 611 -19.77 18.48 0.36
C ASN A 611 -19.67 17.27 -0.61
N ILE A 612 -20.27 16.14 -0.23
CA ILE A 612 -20.35 14.94 -1.08
C ILE A 612 -21.58 15.06 -1.98
N ILE A 613 -21.38 14.85 -3.27
CA ILE A 613 -22.41 14.94 -4.31
C ILE A 613 -22.46 13.62 -5.08
N PHE A 614 -23.65 13.09 -5.32
CA PHE A 614 -23.85 11.91 -6.16
C PHE A 614 -24.36 12.32 -7.53
N CYS A 615 -23.62 11.95 -8.58
CA CYS A 615 -23.90 12.31 -9.96
C CYS A 615 -24.28 11.05 -10.75
N PHE A 616 -25.44 11.06 -11.41
CA PHE A 616 -25.93 9.89 -12.15
C PHE A 616 -25.68 10.04 -13.65
N THR A 617 -24.82 9.19 -14.20
CA THR A 617 -24.48 9.12 -15.62
C THR A 617 -25.33 8.07 -16.33
N ASN A 618 -25.31 8.08 -17.67
CA ASN A 618 -26.15 7.22 -18.51
C ASN A 618 -27.65 7.28 -18.13
N ALA A 619 -28.10 8.45 -17.65
CA ALA A 619 -29.43 8.61 -17.07
C ALA A 619 -30.55 8.69 -18.11
N ARG A 620 -30.25 8.59 -19.42
CA ARG A 620 -31.28 8.67 -20.46
C ARG A 620 -32.31 7.54 -20.36
N SER A 621 -31.87 6.31 -20.08
CA SER A 621 -32.75 5.14 -19.92
C SER A 621 -33.63 5.22 -18.68
N THR A 622 -33.29 6.08 -17.73
CA THR A 622 -33.99 6.31 -16.47
C THR A 622 -34.65 7.69 -16.42
N PHE A 623 -34.88 8.32 -17.58
CA PHE A 623 -35.50 9.65 -17.71
C PHE A 623 -34.81 10.74 -16.87
N TYR A 624 -33.48 10.69 -16.85
CA TYR A 624 -32.60 11.58 -16.09
C TYR A 624 -32.77 11.48 -14.57
N SER A 625 -33.32 10.36 -14.09
CA SER A 625 -33.42 10.05 -12.65
C SER A 625 -32.28 9.14 -12.18
N PRO A 626 -32.06 9.04 -10.85
CA PRO A 626 -31.09 8.11 -10.27
C PRO A 626 -31.34 6.61 -10.49
N GLY A 627 -32.51 6.22 -11.00
CA GLY A 627 -32.90 4.85 -11.31
C GLY A 627 -32.69 3.84 -10.17
N ASP A 628 -32.36 2.60 -10.56
CA ASP A 628 -32.15 1.46 -9.64
C ASP A 628 -30.93 1.63 -8.72
N THR A 629 -30.01 2.53 -9.09
CA THR A 629 -28.82 2.80 -8.27
C THR A 629 -29.16 3.54 -6.98
N ALA A 630 -30.18 4.41 -6.97
CA ALA A 630 -30.56 5.17 -5.78
C ALA A 630 -30.92 4.32 -4.54
N PRO A 631 -31.84 3.33 -4.62
CA PRO A 631 -32.16 2.50 -3.45
C PRO A 631 -30.94 1.70 -2.94
N LEU A 632 -30.07 1.23 -3.85
CA LEU A 632 -28.84 0.54 -3.48
C LEU A 632 -27.87 1.45 -2.73
N LEU A 633 -27.67 2.67 -3.24
CA LEU A 633 -26.81 3.66 -2.61
C LEU A 633 -27.36 4.08 -1.24
N LYS A 634 -28.67 4.28 -1.10
CA LYS A 634 -29.32 4.54 0.20
C LYS A 634 -29.07 3.40 1.18
N SER A 635 -29.10 2.14 0.73
CA SER A 635 -28.77 0.99 1.58
C SER A 635 -27.31 0.99 2.02
N VAL A 636 -26.38 1.36 1.14
CA VAL A 636 -24.96 1.46 1.47
C VAL A 636 -24.74 2.56 2.51
N LEU A 637 -25.28 3.77 2.29
CA LEU A 637 -25.15 4.89 3.22
C LEU A 637 -25.72 4.60 4.61
N LYS A 638 -26.84 3.87 4.70
CA LYS A 638 -27.37 3.42 6.00
C LYS A 638 -26.45 2.42 6.71
N GLY A 639 -25.73 1.58 5.95
CA GLY A 639 -24.85 0.54 6.47
C GLY A 639 -23.48 1.04 6.93
N THR A 640 -23.06 2.25 6.55
CA THR A 640 -21.74 2.79 6.93
C THR A 640 -21.69 3.41 8.32
N GLY A 641 -22.84 3.70 8.95
CA GLY A 641 -22.90 4.34 10.27
C GLY A 641 -22.49 5.82 10.29
N PHE A 642 -22.31 6.46 9.12
CA PHE A 642 -21.95 7.88 9.02
C PHE A 642 -23.18 8.75 8.72
N ASP A 643 -23.45 9.71 9.61
CA ASP A 643 -24.48 10.74 9.41
C ASP A 643 -23.95 11.97 8.64
N GLY A 644 -24.88 12.75 8.07
CA GLY A 644 -24.59 14.07 7.49
C GLY A 644 -24.24 14.10 6.00
N ILE A 645 -24.44 13.00 5.27
CA ILE A 645 -24.23 12.94 3.82
C ILE A 645 -25.56 13.28 3.12
N PRO A 646 -25.62 14.37 2.32
CA PRO A 646 -26.84 14.74 1.61
C PRO A 646 -27.10 13.76 0.46
N PHE A 647 -28.29 13.18 0.46
CA PHE A 647 -28.86 12.47 -0.68
C PHE A 647 -30.18 13.16 -1.03
N LYS A 648 -30.10 14.23 -1.83
CA LYS A 648 -31.24 15.07 -2.22
C LYS A 648 -31.75 14.71 -3.61
#